data_AF-A0A7S3P226-F1
#
_entry.id   AF-A0A7S3P226-F1
#
_cell.length_a   1.000
_cell.length_b   1.000
_cell.length_c   1.000
_cell.angle_alpha   90.00
_cell.angle_beta   90.00
_cell.angle_gamma   90.00
#
_symmetry.space_group_name_H-M   'P 1'
#
loop_
_entity.id
_entity.type
_entity.pdbx_description
1 polymer ?
#
loop_
_entity_poly.entity_id
_entity_poly.type
_entity_poly.pdbx_seq_one_letter_code
_entity_poly.pdbx_strand_id
1 'polypeptide(L)'
;MYGTYFEKDSSEKPQGIKKMLKRGKPRLAMKYISDCDVIIYDLHRGDPRDIELALGAFEKYKIEEEAEEKVLILISSVAVWKNTEPKLVEIKPEGEKKEGEGEGEGEKEEEKDPNEAEGDKDKEAEGDKVDEGEGNKEGEGEGAQGEGEEAQGEGDNEGDEEIPQVEYRNEPYTEVEYAIRNPPEDYEKIKEWEDRILELKKKGLKTYVVCSGIIYGNGEKLTAFKKEETVFNDKLKSAWLQDPEHLPYIEDGENRIPTIHVVDLARLVRKVYETKPEHQYIFAIDNTEDRRQKSIIQAISSGIGTGKTESKEYQVDDAVRFNSRLELTERPNSTLSIDLNLKPSPLMVQESNDEEAEPVEFPWHCEKGLAANIDKVKAEFCKVTNLNPIKIFITGPPLSGKTFFGEKLADHYNIPLINLKNLIPEIEAMEIPEGEENELLTRIKNSEKPYSNELLCDMVRHRLEQNDCQHRGFVLDGFPRTYEDAKNLFYWAPKKKEKPKKPEGEGEGEEENADEGEEEEDEKKYKPKFQKHIYPESVIILEATDEFLMEKAKKLPSEVMKNSHYYDNHMNRRLAAWHQGNTIDDYRYGLEPGKPALTTARFFQEKETELLDIFAGIGIFELFESLRIYVERHGRPYNYLSPLDKLNNDRHIQLEQHENDSIKIKEERDLAEVQNKEKYETRLQKLAQDRLPQIKKHSEDLKKVKDLKTRDFLMKNIVPTLSEGLIEITKVAPIDPIDYLAE
;
A
#
# COMPACT_ATOMS: atom_id res chain seq x y z
N MET A 1 23.08 26.54 -18.47
CA MET A 1 23.31 25.09 -18.40
C MET A 1 23.09 24.44 -19.76
N TYR A 2 23.97 23.53 -20.17
CA TYR A 2 23.80 22.66 -21.34
C TYR A 2 23.55 21.24 -20.83
N GLY A 3 22.62 20.50 -21.44
CA GLY A 3 22.34 19.10 -21.06
C GLY A 3 22.72 18.12 -22.16
N THR A 4 22.90 16.83 -21.83
CA THR A 4 23.18 15.76 -22.81
C THR A 4 22.05 14.72 -22.83
N TYR A 5 21.83 14.03 -23.97
CA TYR A 5 20.82 12.97 -24.08
C TYR A 5 21.24 11.84 -25.04
N PHE A 6 20.68 10.63 -24.81
CA PHE A 6 21.05 9.38 -25.50
C PHE A 6 20.27 9.19 -26.83
N GLU A 7 18.93 9.23 -26.80
CA GLU A 7 18.06 9.07 -27.98
C GLU A 7 16.88 10.07 -28.01
N LYS A 8 16.06 10.03 -29.07
CA LYS A 8 15.05 11.04 -29.45
C LYS A 8 13.90 11.24 -28.44
N ASP A 9 13.94 10.57 -27.29
CA ASP A 9 12.91 10.65 -26.25
C ASP A 9 13.26 11.66 -25.18
N SER A 10 13.12 12.93 -25.57
CA SER A 10 12.47 13.95 -24.77
C SER A 10 12.43 15.22 -25.61
N SER A 11 11.24 15.55 -26.13
CA SER A 11 10.98 16.89 -26.66
C SER A 11 10.98 17.96 -25.55
N GLU A 12 10.96 17.56 -24.29
CA GLU A 12 10.94 18.45 -23.14
C GLU A 12 12.34 18.67 -22.57
N LYS A 13 12.86 19.85 -22.91
CA LYS A 13 14.06 20.41 -22.32
C LYS A 13 13.80 20.68 -20.83
N PRO A 14 14.60 20.14 -19.89
CA PRO A 14 14.45 20.44 -18.47
C PRO A 14 14.54 21.95 -18.20
N GLN A 15 13.79 22.42 -17.19
CA GLN A 15 13.75 23.83 -16.83
C GLN A 15 15.17 24.33 -16.47
N GLY A 16 15.56 25.50 -16.97
CA GLY A 16 16.90 26.08 -16.75
C GLY A 16 18.01 25.56 -17.69
N ILE A 17 17.77 24.50 -18.46
CA ILE A 17 18.70 24.09 -19.54
C ILE A 17 18.52 25.06 -20.71
N LYS A 18 19.63 25.51 -21.32
CA LYS A 18 19.65 26.40 -22.50
C LYS A 18 19.64 25.61 -23.79
N LYS A 19 20.29 24.45 -23.85
CA LYS A 19 20.36 23.60 -25.05
C LYS A 19 20.70 22.16 -24.67
N MET A 20 20.08 21.20 -25.38
CA MET A 20 20.33 19.77 -25.26
C MET A 20 21.30 19.31 -26.35
N LEU A 21 22.29 18.48 -26.01
CA LEU A 21 23.35 17.98 -26.88
C LEU A 21 23.21 16.46 -27.06
N LYS A 22 23.26 16.00 -28.31
CA LYS A 22 23.21 14.57 -28.63
C LYS A 22 24.57 13.91 -28.36
N ARG A 23 24.60 12.81 -27.59
CA ARG A 23 25.83 12.08 -27.23
C ARG A 23 26.65 11.60 -28.44
N GLY A 24 25.99 11.22 -29.55
CA GLY A 24 26.66 10.76 -30.78
C GLY A 24 27.54 11.79 -31.54
N LYS A 25 27.76 13.00 -31.00
CA LYS A 25 28.66 14.02 -31.57
C LYS A 25 29.76 14.42 -30.55
N PRO A 26 30.72 13.53 -30.24
CA PRO A 26 31.68 13.73 -29.15
C PRO A 26 32.56 14.98 -29.32
N ARG A 27 32.99 15.31 -30.55
CA ARG A 27 33.78 16.52 -30.83
C ARG A 27 33.05 17.82 -30.46
N LEU A 28 31.75 17.84 -30.66
CA LEU A 28 30.92 19.01 -30.37
C LEU A 28 30.65 19.10 -28.86
N ALA A 29 30.40 17.97 -28.19
CA ALA A 29 30.26 17.91 -26.75
C ALA A 29 31.53 18.40 -26.04
N MET A 30 32.72 17.91 -26.44
CA MET A 30 34.00 18.36 -25.87
C MET A 30 34.22 19.87 -26.02
N LYS A 31 33.81 20.47 -27.14
CA LYS A 31 33.89 21.93 -27.31
C LYS A 31 33.02 22.67 -26.29
N TYR A 32 31.76 22.26 -26.16
CA TYR A 32 30.85 22.91 -25.20
C TYR A 32 31.27 22.68 -23.74
N ILE A 33 31.83 21.51 -23.40
CA ILE A 33 32.39 21.25 -22.07
C ILE A 33 33.53 22.23 -21.79
N SER A 34 34.43 22.44 -22.76
CA SER A 34 35.50 23.43 -22.65
C SER A 34 34.99 24.86 -22.48
N ASP A 35 33.80 25.20 -22.96
CA ASP A 35 33.19 26.54 -22.82
C ASP A 35 32.47 26.73 -21.48
N CYS A 36 32.22 25.67 -20.70
CA CYS A 36 31.50 25.75 -19.42
C CYS A 36 32.42 26.12 -18.25
N ASP A 37 31.90 26.92 -17.31
CA ASP A 37 32.61 27.28 -16.06
C ASP A 37 32.40 26.23 -14.97
N VAL A 38 31.23 25.57 -14.99
CA VAL A 38 30.88 24.49 -14.07
C VAL A 38 30.39 23.29 -14.86
N ILE A 39 30.97 22.13 -14.53
CA ILE A 39 30.62 20.86 -15.15
C ILE A 39 30.30 19.88 -14.03
N ILE A 40 29.06 19.39 -14.00
CA ILE A 40 28.59 18.45 -12.99
C ILE A 40 28.26 17.14 -13.71
N TYR A 41 28.89 16.05 -13.30
CA TYR A 41 28.60 14.70 -13.77
C TYR A 41 27.97 13.91 -12.64
N ASP A 42 26.76 13.39 -12.89
CA ASP A 42 26.01 12.56 -11.95
C ASP A 42 26.11 11.09 -12.39
N LEU A 43 26.78 10.25 -11.59
CA LEU A 43 26.93 8.82 -11.87
C LEU A 43 25.71 7.97 -11.54
N HIS A 44 24.76 8.51 -10.77
CA HIS A 44 23.51 7.81 -10.46
C HIS A 44 22.61 7.76 -11.70
N ARG A 45 22.55 8.85 -12.47
CA ARG A 45 21.71 8.97 -13.68
C ARG A 45 22.49 8.90 -15.00
N GLY A 46 23.80 9.14 -14.95
CA GLY A 46 24.68 9.22 -16.12
C GLY A 46 25.26 7.89 -16.56
N ASP A 47 25.82 7.86 -17.77
CA ASP A 47 26.67 6.75 -18.21
C ASP A 47 28.11 7.07 -17.78
N PRO A 48 28.80 6.20 -17.03
CA PRO A 48 30.18 6.45 -16.59
C PRO A 48 31.13 6.80 -17.74
N ARG A 49 30.87 6.31 -18.95
CA ARG A 49 31.67 6.62 -20.15
C ARG A 49 31.63 8.10 -20.57
N ASP A 50 30.62 8.85 -20.13
CA ASP A 50 30.55 10.29 -20.43
C ASP A 50 31.68 11.09 -19.73
N ILE A 51 32.28 10.52 -18.68
CA ILE A 51 33.46 11.10 -18.01
C ILE A 51 34.66 11.13 -18.96
N GLU A 52 34.83 10.11 -19.83
CA GLU A 52 35.88 10.11 -20.86
C GLU A 52 35.78 11.32 -21.78
N LEU A 53 34.55 11.77 -22.09
CA LEU A 53 34.34 12.95 -22.91
C LEU A 53 34.80 14.22 -22.18
N ALA A 54 34.59 14.30 -20.87
CA ALA A 54 35.06 15.41 -20.05
C ALA A 54 36.59 15.44 -19.99
N LEU A 55 37.19 14.30 -19.64
CA LEU A 55 38.64 14.14 -19.57
C LEU A 55 39.29 14.45 -20.92
N GLY A 56 38.76 13.88 -22.02
CA GLY A 56 39.23 14.15 -23.37
C GLY A 56 39.04 15.60 -23.84
N ALA A 57 38.02 16.31 -23.34
CA ALA A 57 37.87 17.74 -23.60
C ALA A 57 39.02 18.54 -22.96
N PHE A 58 39.36 18.22 -21.72
CA PHE A 58 40.43 18.89 -20.99
C PHE A 58 41.83 18.45 -21.43
N GLU A 59 42.02 17.26 -22.00
CA GLU A 59 43.29 16.92 -22.65
C GLU A 59 43.49 17.71 -23.95
N LYS A 60 42.41 17.89 -24.72
CA LYS A 60 42.48 18.45 -26.08
C LYS A 60 42.46 19.98 -26.14
N TYR A 61 41.66 20.65 -25.29
CA TYR A 61 41.52 22.10 -25.32
C TYR A 61 42.30 22.73 -24.15
N LYS A 62 43.14 23.73 -24.44
CA LYS A 62 43.83 24.49 -23.40
C LYS A 62 42.83 25.45 -22.73
N ILE A 63 42.90 25.56 -21.41
CA ILE A 63 42.18 26.58 -20.67
C ILE A 63 43.01 27.86 -20.86
N GLU A 64 42.37 28.94 -21.30
CA GLU A 64 43.04 30.23 -21.49
C GLU A 64 43.49 30.78 -20.13
N GLU A 65 44.71 31.34 -20.04
CA GLU A 65 45.30 31.76 -18.75
C GLU A 65 44.56 32.95 -18.10
N GLU A 66 43.73 33.67 -18.86
CA GLU A 66 42.92 34.81 -18.40
C GLU A 66 41.46 34.43 -18.08
N ALA A 67 41.06 33.17 -18.29
CA ALA A 67 39.70 32.71 -18.03
C ALA A 67 39.45 32.46 -16.53
N GLU A 68 38.20 32.64 -16.09
CA GLU A 68 37.78 32.21 -14.75
C GLU A 68 38.05 30.72 -14.55
N GLU A 69 38.44 30.36 -13.32
CA GLU A 69 38.72 28.96 -12.97
C GLU A 69 37.48 28.08 -13.21
N LYS A 70 37.67 27.02 -13.99
CA LYS A 70 36.64 26.02 -14.26
C LYS A 70 36.56 25.02 -13.12
N VAL A 71 35.35 24.56 -12.81
CA VAL A 71 35.09 23.57 -11.76
C VAL A 71 34.43 22.33 -12.36
N LEU A 72 35.04 21.18 -12.14
CA LEU A 72 34.51 19.86 -12.51
C LEU A 72 34.13 19.10 -11.23
N ILE A 73 32.86 18.77 -11.09
CA ILE A 73 32.31 18.02 -9.95
C ILE A 73 31.77 16.69 -10.45
N LEU A 74 32.29 15.59 -9.89
CA LEU A 74 31.74 14.24 -10.05
C LEU A 74 30.89 13.90 -8.83
N ILE A 75 29.61 13.60 -9.02
CA ILE A 75 28.76 13.00 -7.99
C ILE A 75 28.88 11.48 -8.14
N SER A 76 29.42 10.85 -7.11
CA SER A 76 29.68 9.41 -7.00
C SER A 76 28.86 8.79 -5.87
N SER A 77 28.93 7.46 -5.71
CA SER A 77 28.14 6.70 -4.75
C SER A 77 28.98 6.14 -3.61
N VAL A 78 28.43 6.17 -2.40
CA VAL A 78 29.01 5.52 -1.21
C VAL A 78 29.19 4.01 -1.37
N ALA A 79 28.49 3.39 -2.32
CA ALA A 79 28.65 1.96 -2.62
C ALA A 79 30.08 1.59 -3.09
N VAL A 80 30.89 2.57 -3.53
CA VAL A 80 32.34 2.38 -3.82
C VAL A 80 33.13 2.00 -2.56
N TRP A 81 32.59 2.24 -1.37
CA TRP A 81 33.19 1.89 -0.09
C TRP A 81 32.69 0.56 0.48
N LYS A 82 31.74 -0.12 -0.18
CA LYS A 82 30.98 -1.22 0.43
C LYS A 82 31.83 -2.36 1.03
N ASN A 83 32.97 -2.71 0.42
CA ASN A 83 33.84 -3.79 0.91
C ASN A 83 34.98 -3.27 1.82
N THR A 84 34.91 -2.01 2.25
CA THR A 84 35.91 -1.42 3.16
C THR A 84 35.67 -1.98 4.56
N GLU A 85 36.72 -2.45 5.22
CA GLU A 85 36.62 -3.00 6.57
C GLU A 85 36.20 -1.92 7.57
N PRO A 86 35.49 -2.26 8.67
CA PRO A 86 35.17 -1.30 9.72
C PRO A 86 36.41 -0.78 10.46
N LYS A 87 36.42 0.50 10.82
CA LYS A 87 37.49 1.10 11.65
C LYS A 87 37.28 0.76 13.12
N LEU A 88 37.81 -0.38 13.56
CA LEU A 88 37.71 -0.85 14.93
C LEU A 88 38.90 -0.35 15.78
N VAL A 89 38.59 0.31 16.90
CA VAL A 89 39.57 0.79 17.89
C VAL A 89 39.30 0.13 19.23
N GLU A 90 40.30 -0.50 19.83
CA GLU A 90 40.19 -1.14 21.15
C GLU A 90 39.86 -0.14 22.25
N ILE A 91 38.79 -0.40 23.01
CA ILE A 91 38.46 0.31 24.24
C ILE A 91 39.38 -0.21 25.33
N LYS A 92 40.42 0.55 25.68
CA LYS A 92 41.20 0.25 26.87
C LYS A 92 40.33 0.54 28.10
N PRO A 93 40.19 -0.39 29.06
CA PRO A 93 39.43 -0.13 30.28
C PRO A 93 40.07 1.05 31.03
N GLU A 94 39.28 2.10 31.29
CA GLU A 94 39.74 3.28 32.05
C GLU A 94 40.04 2.88 33.50
N GLY A 95 41.31 2.60 33.76
CA GLY A 95 41.73 2.09 35.06
C GLY A 95 43.23 2.06 35.29
N GLU A 96 44.01 2.99 34.73
CA GLU A 96 45.32 3.36 35.31
C GLU A 96 45.70 4.80 34.88
N LYS A 97 45.29 5.77 35.70
CA LYS A 97 46.01 7.04 35.79
C LYS A 97 47.38 6.73 36.38
N LYS A 98 48.44 6.80 35.57
CA LYS A 98 49.77 7.13 36.09
C LYS A 98 50.05 8.60 35.80
N GLU A 99 49.94 9.38 36.86
CA GLU A 99 50.49 10.72 36.95
C GLU A 99 52.03 10.63 36.94
N GLY A 100 52.65 11.53 36.16
CA GLY A 100 53.94 12.13 36.48
C GLY A 100 55.18 11.42 35.97
N GLU A 101 55.78 11.98 34.91
CA GLU A 101 57.10 12.61 35.01
C GLU A 101 57.27 13.59 33.83
N GLY A 102 57.73 14.80 34.13
CA GLY A 102 57.80 15.92 33.20
C GLY A 102 59.19 16.18 32.62
N GLU A 103 59.27 17.32 31.92
CA GLU A 103 60.44 17.98 31.33
C GLU A 103 61.00 17.31 30.05
N GLY A 104 61.24 18.00 28.93
CA GLY A 104 61.20 19.42 28.61
C GLY A 104 61.49 19.62 27.12
N GLU A 105 61.21 20.82 26.64
CA GLU A 105 61.42 21.28 25.27
C GLU A 105 62.91 21.21 24.83
N GLY A 106 63.12 20.96 23.54
CA GLY A 106 64.43 21.09 22.89
C GLY A 106 64.36 20.87 21.39
N GLU A 107 64.25 21.95 20.63
CA GLU A 107 64.49 22.02 19.18
C GLU A 107 65.86 21.44 18.80
N LYS A 108 65.93 20.76 17.65
CA LYS A 108 67.02 20.96 16.66
C LYS A 108 66.77 20.28 15.31
N GLU A 109 67.03 21.07 14.28
CA GLU A 109 67.17 20.72 12.87
C GLU A 109 68.38 19.80 12.58
N GLU A 110 68.31 19.09 11.44
CA GLU A 110 69.35 18.81 10.42
C GLU A 110 69.11 17.42 9.80
N GLU A 111 68.56 17.31 8.58
CA GLU A 111 69.26 17.32 7.28
C GLU A 111 70.19 16.10 7.05
N LYS A 112 69.79 15.18 6.15
CA LYS A 112 70.53 14.67 4.97
C LYS A 112 70.17 13.24 4.54
N ASP A 113 69.67 13.15 3.32
CA ASP A 113 69.76 12.02 2.37
C ASP A 113 71.17 12.02 1.72
N PRO A 114 71.55 11.14 0.76
CA PRO A 114 71.37 9.69 0.55
C PRO A 114 72.75 8.99 0.35
N ASN A 115 72.82 7.64 0.25
CA ASN A 115 73.42 6.95 -0.91
C ASN A 115 73.44 5.40 -0.82
N GLU A 116 73.13 4.78 -1.97
CA GLU A 116 73.75 3.59 -2.60
C GLU A 116 73.75 2.22 -1.85
N ALA A 117 73.57 1.05 -2.45
CA ALA A 117 73.48 0.62 -3.85
C ALA A 117 73.04 -0.87 -3.93
N GLU A 118 72.34 -1.19 -5.02
CA GLU A 118 72.47 -2.38 -5.90
C GLU A 118 72.39 -3.85 -5.43
N GLY A 119 71.66 -4.65 -6.24
CA GLY A 119 72.01 -6.03 -6.65
C GLY A 119 71.07 -7.13 -6.08
N ASP A 120 69.97 -7.53 -6.70
CA ASP A 120 69.78 -8.36 -7.93
C ASP A 120 70.07 -9.88 -7.75
N LYS A 121 69.03 -10.71 -8.02
CA LYS A 121 69.01 -12.15 -8.43
C LYS A 121 69.44 -13.21 -7.40
N ASP A 122 68.88 -14.42 -7.29
CA ASP A 122 68.33 -15.43 -8.23
C ASP A 122 67.35 -16.36 -7.46
N LYS A 123 66.16 -16.70 -7.99
CA LYS A 123 65.77 -17.94 -8.74
C LYS A 123 65.88 -19.31 -8.03
N GLU A 124 64.70 -19.88 -7.80
CA GLU A 124 64.19 -21.24 -8.12
C GLU A 124 65.09 -22.49 -8.01
N ALA A 125 64.60 -23.48 -7.25
CA ALA A 125 64.50 -24.92 -7.60
C ALA A 125 63.75 -25.64 -6.47
N GLU A 126 62.49 -26.07 -6.66
CA GLU A 126 62.05 -27.42 -7.09
C GLU A 126 62.59 -28.61 -6.26
N GLY A 127 61.65 -29.44 -5.76
CA GLY A 127 61.93 -30.66 -4.99
C GLY A 127 60.68 -31.50 -4.66
N ASP A 128 60.01 -31.95 -5.72
CA ASP A 128 59.23 -33.19 -5.95
C ASP A 128 58.88 -34.23 -4.84
N LYS A 129 57.65 -34.77 -4.97
CA LYS A 129 57.09 -36.14 -4.70
C LYS A 129 56.86 -36.67 -3.27
N VAL A 130 55.62 -37.00 -2.83
CA VAL A 130 54.63 -38.08 -3.18
C VAL A 130 54.93 -39.44 -2.52
N ASP A 131 54.02 -39.89 -1.64
CA ASP A 131 53.43 -41.26 -1.53
C ASP A 131 52.39 -41.25 -0.37
N GLU A 132 51.08 -41.31 -0.61
CA GLU A 132 50.18 -42.50 -0.68
C GLU A 132 50.10 -43.40 0.57
N GLY A 133 48.87 -43.67 1.03
CA GLY A 133 48.60 -44.68 2.06
C GLY A 133 47.21 -44.58 2.72
N GLU A 134 46.24 -45.24 2.12
CA GLU A 134 44.80 -45.33 2.44
C GLU A 134 44.44 -45.95 3.81
N GLY A 135 43.19 -45.71 4.28
CA GLY A 135 42.56 -46.49 5.34
C GLY A 135 41.13 -46.07 5.73
N ASN A 136 40.14 -46.56 4.98
CA ASN A 136 38.68 -46.47 5.19
C ASN A 136 38.14 -46.83 6.59
N LYS A 137 37.01 -46.19 6.98
CA LYS A 137 35.65 -46.78 7.18
C LYS A 137 34.70 -45.74 7.83
N GLU A 138 33.60 -45.38 7.15
CA GLU A 138 32.22 -45.89 7.41
C GLU A 138 31.86 -45.81 8.92
N GLY A 139 30.97 -44.96 9.41
CA GLY A 139 29.68 -44.51 8.86
C GLY A 139 28.57 -45.22 9.64
N GLU A 140 27.83 -44.51 10.49
CA GLU A 140 26.44 -44.78 10.89
C GLU A 140 25.96 -43.68 11.85
N GLY A 141 24.76 -43.18 11.62
CA GLY A 141 24.14 -42.08 12.35
C GLY A 141 22.97 -42.53 13.23
N GLU A 142 22.13 -41.54 13.54
CA GLU A 142 20.89 -41.58 14.33
C GLU A 142 21.12 -41.72 15.85
N GLY A 143 20.51 -40.94 16.74
CA GLY A 143 19.49 -39.90 16.66
C GLY A 143 19.01 -39.58 18.10
N ALA A 144 18.11 -38.60 18.19
CA ALA A 144 17.19 -38.30 19.30
C ALA A 144 17.64 -37.37 20.46
N GLN A 145 17.01 -36.17 20.45
CA GLN A 145 16.11 -35.58 21.46
C GLN A 145 16.55 -35.37 22.93
N GLY A 146 16.19 -34.17 23.43
CA GLY A 146 15.97 -33.83 24.86
C GLY A 146 16.82 -32.64 25.31
N GLU A 147 16.33 -31.40 25.30
CA GLU A 147 15.57 -30.77 26.40
C GLU A 147 16.19 -30.92 27.80
N GLY A 148 16.49 -29.79 28.42
CA GLY A 148 16.14 -29.55 29.82
C GLY A 148 17.22 -29.69 30.89
N GLU A 149 17.56 -28.53 31.46
CA GLU A 149 17.78 -28.29 32.89
C GLU A 149 19.09 -28.72 33.57
N GLU A 150 19.83 -27.65 33.94
CA GLU A 150 20.49 -27.41 35.23
C GLU A 150 20.74 -28.60 36.16
N ALA A 151 22.02 -28.92 36.34
CA ALA A 151 22.51 -29.49 37.59
C ALA A 151 23.84 -28.84 37.96
N GLN A 152 23.81 -28.06 39.03
CA GLN A 152 24.99 -27.60 39.76
C GLN A 152 25.79 -28.81 40.25
N GLY A 153 27.09 -28.81 39.97
CA GLY A 153 28.05 -29.77 40.52
C GLY A 153 29.44 -29.19 40.43
N GLU A 154 29.91 -28.62 41.54
CA GLU A 154 31.27 -28.12 41.75
C GLU A 154 32.30 -29.20 41.41
N GLY A 155 33.31 -28.84 40.63
CA GLY A 155 34.42 -29.72 40.28
C GLY A 155 35.54 -28.98 39.57
N ASP A 156 36.50 -28.54 40.36
CA ASP A 156 37.93 -28.43 40.06
C ASP A 156 38.42 -27.46 38.96
N ASN A 157 38.92 -26.36 39.50
CA ASN A 157 39.82 -25.34 38.98
C ASN A 157 41.02 -25.92 38.20
N GLU A 158 40.94 -25.98 36.87
CA GLU A 158 42.10 -25.89 35.98
C GLU A 158 41.93 -24.64 35.13
N GLY A 159 42.92 -23.74 35.19
CA GLY A 159 42.81 -22.38 34.71
C GLY A 159 42.66 -22.29 33.19
N ASP A 160 41.46 -21.93 32.76
CA ASP A 160 41.27 -21.19 31.52
C ASP A 160 41.71 -19.76 31.77
N GLU A 161 42.79 -19.33 31.12
CA GLU A 161 43.09 -17.91 30.96
C GLU A 161 41.88 -17.29 30.24
N GLU A 162 41.03 -16.57 30.99
CA GLU A 162 40.02 -15.69 30.40
C GLU A 162 40.74 -14.72 29.47
N ILE A 163 40.68 -14.99 28.16
CA ILE A 163 41.09 -14.04 27.13
C ILE A 163 40.24 -12.79 27.39
N PRO A 164 40.82 -11.63 27.72
CA PRO A 164 40.04 -10.43 27.98
C PRO A 164 39.17 -10.16 26.75
N GLN A 165 37.85 -10.07 26.92
CA GLN A 165 36.98 -9.56 25.87
C GLN A 165 37.34 -8.09 25.66
N VAL A 166 38.23 -7.83 24.71
CA VAL A 166 38.55 -6.46 24.29
C VAL A 166 37.33 -5.92 23.55
N GLU A 167 36.64 -4.96 24.14
CA GLU A 167 35.56 -4.26 23.46
C GLU A 167 36.16 -3.34 22.39
N TYR A 168 35.65 -3.39 21.16
CA TYR A 168 36.08 -2.54 20.06
C TYR A 168 35.03 -1.47 19.77
N ARG A 169 35.46 -0.22 19.58
CA ARG A 169 34.64 0.90 19.12
C ARG A 169 34.82 1.10 17.63
N ASN A 170 33.72 1.10 16.89
CA ASN A 170 33.71 1.49 15.47
C ASN A 170 33.77 3.03 15.33
N GLU A 171 34.90 3.55 14.87
CA GLU A 171 35.07 4.97 14.58
C GLU A 171 34.65 5.34 13.16
N PRO A 172 34.13 6.56 12.93
CA PRO A 172 33.70 6.94 11.60
C PRO A 172 34.86 7.37 10.70
N TYR A 173 34.79 7.03 9.41
CA TYR A 173 35.72 7.52 8.40
C TYR A 173 35.46 8.99 8.05
N THR A 174 36.56 9.66 7.67
CA THR A 174 36.58 11.04 7.22
C THR A 174 36.98 11.13 5.74
N GLU A 175 36.67 12.26 5.11
CA GLU A 175 36.94 12.52 3.68
C GLU A 175 38.42 12.40 3.30
N VAL A 176 39.33 12.58 4.26
CA VAL A 176 40.78 12.51 4.07
C VAL A 176 41.25 11.06 3.86
N GLU A 177 40.51 10.09 4.37
CA GLU A 177 40.86 8.67 4.35
C GLU A 177 40.40 7.98 3.06
N TYR A 178 40.01 8.72 2.02
CA TYR A 178 39.43 8.16 0.79
C TYR A 178 40.29 7.11 0.07
N ALA A 179 41.61 7.09 0.29
CA ALA A 179 42.51 6.14 -0.34
C ALA A 179 42.27 4.67 0.06
N ILE A 180 41.68 4.41 1.24
CA ILE A 180 41.47 3.04 1.76
C ILE A 180 40.22 2.36 1.21
N ARG A 181 39.39 3.09 0.44
CA ARG A 181 38.10 2.60 -0.03
C ARG A 181 38.24 1.35 -0.91
N ASN A 182 37.45 0.33 -0.59
CA ASN A 182 37.45 -0.95 -1.29
C ASN A 182 36.08 -1.18 -1.96
N PRO A 183 35.99 -1.11 -3.30
CA PRO A 183 34.75 -1.30 -4.02
C PRO A 183 34.45 -2.78 -4.30
N PRO A 184 33.18 -3.16 -4.43
CA PRO A 184 32.79 -4.42 -5.05
C PRO A 184 33.03 -4.40 -6.57
N GLU A 185 33.06 -5.58 -7.21
CA GLU A 185 33.34 -5.76 -8.66
C GLU A 185 32.50 -4.83 -9.56
N ASP A 186 31.21 -4.66 -9.23
CA ASP A 186 30.28 -3.80 -9.97
C ASP A 186 30.63 -2.30 -9.91
N TYR A 187 31.44 -1.88 -8.92
CA TYR A 187 31.82 -0.48 -8.65
C TYR A 187 33.31 -0.18 -8.86
N GLU A 188 34.13 -1.16 -9.24
CA GLU A 188 35.57 -0.96 -9.53
C GLU A 188 35.79 0.13 -10.59
N LYS A 189 35.02 0.08 -11.68
CA LYS A 189 35.09 1.10 -12.74
C LYS A 189 34.76 2.50 -12.22
N ILE A 190 33.82 2.62 -11.28
CA ILE A 190 33.46 3.91 -10.70
C ILE A 190 34.64 4.46 -9.90
N LYS A 191 35.31 3.62 -9.09
CA LYS A 191 36.55 4.00 -8.40
C LYS A 191 37.64 4.48 -9.37
N GLU A 192 37.85 3.77 -10.48
CA GLU A 192 38.81 4.20 -11.51
C GLU A 192 38.49 5.61 -12.04
N TRP A 193 37.20 5.92 -12.26
CA TRP A 193 36.79 7.26 -12.70
C TRP A 193 37.02 8.33 -11.64
N GLU A 194 36.74 8.03 -10.37
CA GLU A 194 37.03 8.92 -9.25
C GLU A 194 38.53 9.24 -9.19
N ASP A 195 39.38 8.21 -9.19
CA ASP A 195 40.84 8.34 -9.12
C ASP A 195 41.36 9.21 -10.28
N ARG A 196 40.87 8.98 -11.52
CA ARG A 196 41.25 9.79 -12.69
C ARG A 196 40.86 11.26 -12.58
N ILE A 197 39.73 11.59 -11.94
CA ILE A 197 39.30 12.98 -11.75
C ILE A 197 40.11 13.66 -10.64
N LEU A 198 40.43 12.93 -9.57
CA LEU A 198 41.28 13.43 -8.49
C LEU A 198 42.73 13.68 -8.97
N GLU A 199 43.25 12.81 -9.83
CA GLU A 199 44.58 12.95 -10.42
C GLU A 199 44.69 14.05 -11.50
N LEU A 200 43.56 14.52 -12.02
CA LEU A 200 43.52 15.53 -13.09
C LEU A 200 43.95 16.92 -12.57
N LYS A 201 45.26 17.16 -12.59
CA LYS A 201 45.85 18.46 -12.22
C LYS A 201 46.12 19.30 -13.47
N LYS A 202 45.32 20.35 -13.67
CA LYS A 202 45.51 21.32 -14.76
C LYS A 202 45.36 22.75 -14.25
N LYS A 203 46.21 23.67 -14.73
CA LYS A 203 46.11 25.10 -14.40
C LYS A 203 44.75 25.64 -14.83
N GLY A 204 44.05 26.35 -13.92
CA GLY A 204 42.72 26.90 -14.16
C GLY A 204 41.55 25.89 -14.07
N LEU A 205 41.80 24.67 -13.59
CA LEU A 205 40.78 23.64 -13.35
C LEU A 205 40.83 23.16 -11.89
N LYS A 206 39.68 23.20 -11.22
CA LYS A 206 39.46 22.55 -9.91
C LYS A 206 38.58 21.32 -10.12
N THR A 207 38.99 20.19 -9.53
CA THR A 207 38.25 18.93 -9.60
C THR A 207 37.82 18.50 -8.22
N TYR A 208 36.56 18.05 -8.12
CA TYR A 208 35.95 17.56 -6.89
C TYR A 208 35.18 16.25 -7.16
N VAL A 209 35.25 15.34 -6.20
CA VAL A 209 34.44 14.11 -6.14
C VAL A 209 33.56 14.22 -4.91
N VAL A 210 32.24 14.30 -5.12
CA VAL A 210 31.23 14.29 -4.09
C VAL A 210 30.68 12.87 -3.98
N CYS A 211 31.10 12.15 -2.95
CA CYS A 211 30.62 10.80 -2.63
C CYS A 211 29.32 10.91 -1.84
N SER A 212 28.18 10.70 -2.51
CA SER A 212 26.87 10.72 -1.87
C SER A 212 26.53 9.42 -1.18
N GLY A 213 25.90 9.53 -0.01
CA GLY A 213 25.15 8.44 0.61
C GLY A 213 24.06 7.89 -0.32
N ILE A 214 23.36 6.86 0.13
CA ILE A 214 22.18 6.38 -0.60
C ILE A 214 21.17 7.51 -0.67
N ILE A 215 20.84 7.90 -1.90
CA ILE A 215 19.98 9.03 -2.15
C ILE A 215 18.54 8.68 -1.75
N TYR A 216 17.77 9.67 -1.28
CA TYR A 216 16.32 9.58 -1.16
C TYR A 216 15.62 10.93 -1.40
N GLY A 217 14.30 10.89 -1.62
CA GLY A 217 13.46 12.08 -1.74
C GLY A 217 13.07 12.45 -3.18
N ASN A 218 12.06 13.31 -3.32
CA ASN A 218 11.45 13.70 -4.60
C ASN A 218 11.17 12.53 -5.58
N GLY A 219 10.76 11.39 -5.03
CA GLY A 219 10.24 10.24 -5.78
C GLY A 219 11.24 9.56 -6.72
N GLU A 220 12.54 9.66 -6.45
CA GLU A 220 13.65 8.89 -7.06
C GLU A 220 13.27 8.06 -8.28
N LYS A 221 13.09 8.73 -9.43
CA LYS A 221 12.94 8.06 -10.72
C LYS A 221 14.33 7.94 -11.35
N LEU A 222 14.88 6.74 -11.33
CA LEU A 222 16.11 6.41 -12.06
C LEU A 222 15.78 5.85 -13.45
N THR A 223 16.66 6.20 -14.38
CA THR A 223 16.63 5.79 -15.79
C THR A 223 16.91 4.30 -15.96
N ALA A 224 16.45 3.74 -17.09
CA ALA A 224 16.39 2.32 -17.45
C ALA A 224 17.67 1.45 -17.31
N PHE A 225 18.81 1.98 -16.85
CA PHE A 225 20.10 1.29 -16.86
C PHE A 225 20.56 0.73 -15.50
N LYS A 226 20.03 1.20 -14.37
CA LYS A 226 20.36 0.65 -13.04
C LYS A 226 19.12 0.63 -12.15
N LYS A 227 18.55 -0.56 -11.97
CA LYS A 227 17.35 -0.80 -11.15
C LYS A 227 17.65 -0.85 -9.64
N GLU A 228 18.91 -1.01 -9.26
CA GLU A 228 19.35 -1.27 -7.87
C GLU A 228 19.47 -0.02 -7.00
N GLU A 229 19.49 1.19 -7.58
CA GLU A 229 19.70 2.45 -6.84
C GLU A 229 18.38 3.09 -6.35
N THR A 230 17.22 2.43 -6.51
CA THR A 230 15.90 2.90 -6.03
C THR A 230 15.40 2.16 -4.77
N VAL A 231 16.32 1.69 -3.94
CA VAL A 231 16.03 0.83 -2.78
C VAL A 231 14.93 1.41 -1.88
N PHE A 232 15.03 2.68 -1.51
CA PHE A 232 14.03 3.28 -0.62
C PHE A 232 12.69 3.49 -1.32
N ASN A 233 12.67 3.80 -2.63
CA ASN A 233 11.42 3.90 -3.38
C ASN A 233 10.64 2.57 -3.38
N ASP A 234 11.34 1.45 -3.59
CA ASP A 234 10.72 0.13 -3.53
C ASP A 234 10.19 -0.19 -2.13
N LYS A 235 10.93 0.16 -1.07
CA LYS A 235 10.46 0.00 0.32
C LYS A 235 9.27 0.91 0.64
N LEU A 236 9.29 2.16 0.20
CA LEU A 236 8.17 3.11 0.32
C LEU A 236 6.93 2.59 -0.41
N LYS A 237 7.10 2.01 -1.60
CA LYS A 237 6.03 1.38 -2.38
C LYS A 237 5.48 0.13 -1.69
N SER A 238 6.32 -0.79 -1.23
CA SER A 238 5.87 -1.97 -0.49
C SER A 238 5.14 -1.60 0.80
N ALA A 239 5.66 -0.63 1.55
CA ALA A 239 4.99 -0.09 2.73
C ALA A 239 3.63 0.52 2.38
N TRP A 240 3.55 1.29 1.29
CA TRP A 240 2.30 1.89 0.81
C TRP A 240 1.24 0.85 0.45
N LEU A 241 1.64 -0.23 -0.25
CA LEU A 241 0.74 -1.33 -0.62
C LEU A 241 0.44 -2.27 0.55
N GLN A 242 1.25 -2.21 1.61
CA GLN A 242 1.28 -3.15 2.73
C GLN A 242 1.48 -4.60 2.27
N ASP A 243 2.31 -4.76 1.24
CA ASP A 243 2.66 -6.05 0.66
C ASP A 243 4.19 -6.13 0.49
N PRO A 244 4.90 -6.89 1.35
CA PRO A 244 4.39 -7.66 2.49
C PRO A 244 3.91 -6.80 3.68
N GLU A 245 3.09 -7.38 4.57
CA GLU A 245 2.59 -6.70 5.79
C GLU A 245 3.74 -6.27 6.72
N HIS A 246 4.77 -7.11 6.86
CA HIS A 246 5.97 -6.84 7.64
C HIS A 246 7.07 -6.41 6.68
N LEU A 247 7.55 -5.17 6.80
CA LEU A 247 8.54 -4.64 5.88
C LEU A 247 9.92 -5.28 6.19
N PRO A 248 10.57 -5.95 5.22
CA PRO A 248 11.76 -6.72 5.52
C PRO A 248 13.04 -5.85 5.58
N TYR A 249 13.89 -6.12 6.56
CA TYR A 249 15.28 -5.68 6.66
C TYR A 249 16.24 -6.89 6.62
N ILE A 250 17.51 -6.64 6.32
CA ILE A 250 18.53 -7.69 6.14
C ILE A 250 19.15 -8.04 7.50
N GLU A 251 19.30 -9.33 7.80
CA GLU A 251 20.00 -9.86 8.99
C GLU A 251 19.48 -9.23 10.30
N ASP A 252 20.34 -8.68 11.15
CA ASP A 252 19.95 -8.00 12.40
C ASP A 252 19.53 -6.53 12.19
N GLY A 253 19.93 -5.93 11.06
CA GLY A 253 19.68 -4.56 10.67
C GLY A 253 20.47 -3.51 11.47
N GLU A 254 21.53 -3.92 12.19
CA GLU A 254 22.40 -3.02 12.95
C GLU A 254 23.46 -2.34 12.07
N ASN A 255 23.59 -2.77 10.81
CA ASN A 255 24.46 -2.13 9.83
C ASN A 255 24.09 -0.67 9.58
N ARG A 256 25.11 0.18 9.41
CA ARG A 256 24.98 1.62 9.24
C ARG A 256 24.89 1.97 7.76
N ILE A 257 23.79 2.62 7.38
CA ILE A 257 23.52 3.03 6.01
C ILE A 257 23.64 4.55 5.89
N PRO A 258 24.70 5.08 5.24
CA PRO A 258 24.79 6.49 4.91
C PRO A 258 23.70 6.88 3.91
N THR A 259 22.90 7.91 4.22
CA THR A 259 21.82 8.41 3.36
C THR A 259 21.98 9.91 3.12
N ILE A 260 21.39 10.41 2.03
CA ILE A 260 21.35 11.85 1.73
C ILE A 260 20.10 12.22 0.94
N HIS A 261 19.44 13.30 1.33
CA HIS A 261 18.31 13.79 0.55
C HIS A 261 18.75 14.47 -0.75
N VAL A 262 18.04 14.25 -1.88
CA VAL A 262 18.38 14.82 -3.21
C VAL A 262 18.57 16.34 -3.18
N VAL A 263 17.73 17.06 -2.42
CA VAL A 263 17.81 18.53 -2.31
C VAL A 263 19.07 18.95 -1.54
N ASP A 264 19.46 18.21 -0.52
CA ASP A 264 20.64 18.51 0.29
C ASP A 264 21.93 18.20 -0.49
N LEU A 265 21.94 17.11 -1.26
CA LEU A 265 23.01 16.83 -2.21
C LEU A 265 23.19 17.98 -3.22
N ALA A 266 22.10 18.47 -3.81
CA ALA A 266 22.16 19.59 -4.75
C ALA A 266 22.66 20.89 -4.09
N ARG A 267 22.27 21.15 -2.84
CA ARG A 267 22.74 22.31 -2.06
C ARG A 267 24.21 22.19 -1.71
N LEU A 268 24.70 21.00 -1.37
CA LEU A 268 26.12 20.75 -1.15
C LEU A 268 26.92 20.98 -2.44
N VAL A 269 26.50 20.43 -3.57
CA VAL A 269 27.20 20.64 -4.86
C VAL A 269 27.31 22.12 -5.20
N ARG A 270 26.25 22.90 -4.93
CA ARG A 270 26.29 24.35 -5.06
C ARG A 270 27.30 24.98 -4.08
N LYS A 271 27.30 24.58 -2.81
CA LYS A 271 28.22 25.07 -1.79
C LYS A 271 29.69 24.78 -2.16
N VAL A 272 29.99 23.59 -2.67
CA VAL A 272 31.34 23.19 -3.15
C VAL A 272 31.81 24.11 -4.27
N TYR A 273 30.93 24.48 -5.21
CA TYR A 273 31.27 25.44 -6.26
C TYR A 273 31.51 26.86 -5.71
N GLU A 274 30.73 27.30 -4.73
CA GLU A 274 30.85 28.64 -4.12
C GLU A 274 32.08 28.77 -3.20
N THR A 275 32.37 27.75 -2.38
CA THR A 275 33.48 27.79 -1.40
C THR A 275 34.80 27.32 -1.99
N LYS A 276 34.78 26.44 -3.00
CA LYS A 276 35.96 25.80 -3.59
C LYS A 276 36.91 25.23 -2.52
N PRO A 277 36.48 24.20 -1.77
CA PRO A 277 37.24 23.65 -0.65
C PRO A 277 38.62 23.13 -1.07
N GLU A 278 39.54 23.02 -0.11
CA GLU A 278 40.87 22.46 -0.35
C GLU A 278 40.83 20.96 -0.62
N HIS A 279 40.00 20.22 0.13
CA HIS A 279 39.81 18.80 -0.06
C HIS A 279 38.98 18.51 -1.31
N GLN A 280 39.48 17.60 -2.15
CA GLN A 280 38.85 17.24 -3.43
C GLN A 280 37.78 16.16 -3.29
N TYR A 281 37.91 15.27 -2.30
CA TYR A 281 36.93 14.22 -2.01
C TYR A 281 36.01 14.67 -0.88
N ILE A 282 34.69 14.58 -1.06
CA ILE A 282 33.69 15.19 -0.16
C ILE A 282 32.56 14.19 0.10
N PHE A 283 32.18 13.95 1.35
CA PHE A 283 31.07 13.10 1.74
C PHE A 283 29.76 13.90 1.82
N ALA A 284 28.77 13.50 1.03
CA ALA A 284 27.42 14.06 1.07
C ALA A 284 26.49 13.09 1.79
N ILE A 285 26.34 13.27 3.10
CA ILE A 285 25.60 12.36 4.00
C ILE A 285 24.83 13.20 5.01
N ASP A 286 23.64 12.74 5.41
CA ASP A 286 22.84 13.39 6.44
C ASP A 286 23.50 13.34 7.83
N ASN A 287 23.17 14.35 8.63
CA ASN A 287 23.61 14.49 10.01
C ASN A 287 22.67 13.72 10.97
N THR A 288 22.56 12.41 10.76
CA THR A 288 21.73 11.50 11.57
C THR A 288 22.52 10.83 12.68
N GLU A 289 21.92 10.77 13.88
CA GLU A 289 22.46 10.02 15.02
C GLU A 289 22.34 8.49 14.84
N ASP A 290 21.15 8.01 14.48
CA ASP A 290 20.86 6.58 14.23
C ASP A 290 20.79 6.27 12.72
N ARG A 291 21.87 5.70 12.18
CA ARG A 291 21.98 5.30 10.76
C ARG A 291 21.64 3.83 10.51
N ARG A 292 21.12 3.12 11.50
CA ARG A 292 20.88 1.67 11.37
C ARG A 292 19.81 1.38 10.35
N GLN A 293 20.02 0.33 9.54
CA GLN A 293 19.04 -0.13 8.56
C GLN A 293 17.68 -0.36 9.20
N LYS A 294 17.65 -1.06 10.34
CA LYS A 294 16.41 -1.36 11.07
C LYS A 294 15.64 -0.09 11.43
N SER A 295 16.33 0.95 11.90
CA SER A 295 15.73 2.24 12.26
C SER A 295 15.07 2.93 11.05
N ILE A 296 15.77 2.93 9.91
CA ILE A 296 15.26 3.50 8.65
C ILE A 296 14.04 2.72 8.14
N ILE A 297 14.12 1.38 8.09
CA ILE A 297 13.04 0.52 7.63
C ILE A 297 11.82 0.59 8.57
N GLN A 298 12.06 0.65 9.89
CA GLN A 298 11.02 0.84 10.89
C GLN A 298 10.31 2.19 10.70
N ALA A 299 11.06 3.28 10.47
CA ALA A 299 10.47 4.58 10.21
C ALA A 299 9.62 4.60 8.93
N ILE A 300 10.06 3.94 7.85
CA ILE A 300 9.25 3.78 6.63
C ILE A 300 7.97 3.00 6.95
N SER A 301 8.08 1.89 7.66
CA SER A 301 6.93 1.05 8.00
C SER A 301 5.93 1.79 8.88
N SER A 302 6.38 2.52 9.90
CA SER A 302 5.49 3.27 10.80
C SER A 302 4.87 4.51 10.16
N GLY A 303 5.62 5.23 9.32
CA GLY A 303 5.14 6.46 8.68
C GLY A 303 4.18 6.24 7.50
N ILE A 304 4.31 5.10 6.80
CA ILE A 304 3.59 4.83 5.55
C ILE A 304 2.79 3.53 5.58
N GLY A 305 3.39 2.46 6.12
CA GLY A 305 2.83 1.11 6.11
C GLY A 305 2.13 0.75 7.41
N THR A 306 2.42 -0.45 7.92
CA THR A 306 1.75 -1.08 9.06
C THR A 306 2.44 -0.79 10.41
N GLY A 307 3.66 -0.26 10.39
CA GLY A 307 4.53 -0.16 11.56
C GLY A 307 5.25 -1.46 11.93
N LYS A 308 5.04 -2.55 11.18
CA LYS A 308 5.67 -3.85 11.44
C LYS A 308 6.87 -4.07 10.52
N THR A 309 7.91 -4.73 11.04
CA THR A 309 9.12 -5.08 10.29
C THR A 309 9.57 -6.50 10.62
N GLU A 310 10.25 -7.16 9.69
CA GLU A 310 10.79 -8.52 9.87
C GLU A 310 12.26 -8.59 9.42
N SER A 311 13.08 -9.37 10.13
CA SER A 311 14.42 -9.73 9.65
C SER A 311 14.31 -10.81 8.58
N LYS A 312 15.15 -10.70 7.54
CA LYS A 312 15.35 -11.76 6.55
C LYS A 312 16.82 -12.12 6.45
N GLU A 313 17.10 -13.39 6.68
CA GLU A 313 18.38 -14.01 6.32
C GLU A 313 18.36 -14.32 4.82
N TYR A 314 19.39 -13.86 4.10
CA TYR A 314 19.56 -14.20 2.69
C TYR A 314 20.58 -15.33 2.59
N GLN A 315 20.13 -16.52 2.21
CA GLN A 315 21.03 -17.58 1.78
C GLN A 315 21.57 -17.22 0.39
N VAL A 316 22.87 -16.99 0.29
CA VAL A 316 23.55 -16.77 -0.99
C VAL A 316 23.63 -18.13 -1.70
N ASP A 317 22.61 -18.48 -2.48
CA ASP A 317 22.69 -19.66 -3.35
C ASP A 317 23.64 -19.35 -4.53
N ASP A 318 24.81 -19.99 -4.54
CA ASP A 318 25.83 -19.91 -5.60
C ASP A 318 25.31 -20.31 -7.01
N ALA A 319 24.09 -20.86 -7.10
CA ALA A 319 23.48 -21.35 -8.34
C ALA A 319 23.00 -20.26 -9.32
N VAL A 320 22.89 -18.99 -8.91
CA VAL A 320 22.48 -17.87 -9.79
C VAL A 320 23.65 -17.39 -10.68
N ARG A 321 24.87 -17.92 -10.51
CA ARG A 321 26.04 -17.48 -11.29
C ARG A 321 25.99 -17.77 -12.79
N PHE A 322 25.10 -18.63 -13.31
CA PHE A 322 25.32 -19.18 -14.66
C PHE A 322 24.18 -19.23 -15.69
N ASN A 323 22.96 -18.78 -15.43
CA ASN A 323 21.90 -18.89 -16.46
C ASN A 323 21.27 -17.55 -16.86
N SER A 324 21.72 -17.09 -18.05
CA SER A 324 20.90 -16.52 -19.12
C SER A 324 20.00 -15.32 -18.80
N ARG A 325 20.46 -14.10 -19.14
CA ARG A 325 19.78 -13.00 -19.88
C ARG A 325 18.27 -12.68 -19.68
N LEU A 326 17.60 -13.26 -18.71
CA LEU A 326 16.28 -12.96 -18.20
C LEU A 326 16.42 -12.93 -16.68
N GLU A 327 15.85 -11.89 -16.07
CA GLU A 327 15.69 -11.74 -14.62
C GLU A 327 16.98 -11.44 -13.82
N LEU A 328 17.58 -10.28 -14.13
CA LEU A 328 18.41 -9.48 -13.21
C LEU A 328 17.61 -8.95 -11.98
N THR A 329 16.54 -9.64 -11.56
CA THR A 329 15.61 -9.20 -10.51
C THR A 329 15.88 -9.82 -9.14
N GLU A 330 16.82 -10.75 -9.03
CA GLU A 330 17.08 -11.51 -7.79
C GLU A 330 18.54 -11.45 -7.33
N ARG A 331 19.28 -10.37 -7.63
CA ARG A 331 20.40 -10.01 -6.75
C ARG A 331 19.78 -9.30 -5.54
N PRO A 332 19.80 -9.87 -4.33
CA PRO A 332 19.25 -9.20 -3.16
C PRO A 332 19.99 -7.87 -2.96
N ASN A 333 19.23 -6.78 -2.88
CA ASN A 333 19.65 -5.38 -2.83
C ASN A 333 21.03 -5.13 -2.18
N SER A 334 22.08 -5.11 -3.00
CA SER A 334 23.49 -4.88 -2.65
C SER A 334 23.71 -3.63 -1.80
N THR A 335 22.82 -2.63 -1.89
CA THR A 335 22.98 -1.35 -1.19
C THR A 335 22.49 -1.38 0.27
N LEU A 336 21.53 -2.24 0.63
CA LEU A 336 21.05 -2.36 2.02
C LEU A 336 22.01 -3.16 2.92
N SER A 337 22.93 -3.92 2.32
CA SER A 337 23.97 -4.65 3.04
C SER A 337 25.23 -3.81 3.30
N ILE A 338 25.18 -2.49 3.05
CA ILE A 338 26.29 -1.58 3.35
C ILE A 338 26.35 -1.40 4.87
N ASP A 339 27.53 -1.58 5.45
CA ASP A 339 27.83 -1.18 6.81
C ASP A 339 28.98 -0.19 6.82
N LEU A 340 28.66 1.11 6.85
CA LEU A 340 29.66 2.18 6.78
C LEU A 340 29.35 3.26 7.81
N ASN A 341 30.30 3.48 8.70
CA ASN A 341 30.28 4.58 9.65
C ASN A 341 31.06 5.76 9.06
N LEU A 342 30.36 6.78 8.55
CA LEU A 342 30.97 7.94 7.89
C LEU A 342 30.57 9.23 8.61
N LYS A 343 31.45 10.23 8.61
CA LYS A 343 31.11 11.60 9.03
C LYS A 343 30.66 12.44 7.82
N PRO A 344 29.58 13.24 7.96
CA PRO A 344 29.23 14.26 6.98
C PRO A 344 30.37 15.26 6.76
N SER A 345 30.38 15.91 5.60
CA SER A 345 31.36 16.95 5.31
C SER A 345 31.32 18.10 6.32
N PRO A 346 32.47 18.67 6.72
CA PRO A 346 32.52 19.92 7.48
C PRO A 346 31.82 21.10 6.78
N LEU A 347 31.63 21.02 5.46
CA LEU A 347 30.87 22.01 4.68
C LEU A 347 29.37 21.99 5.00
N MET A 348 28.86 20.88 5.54
CA MET A 348 27.45 20.67 5.90
C MET A 348 27.23 20.83 7.40
N VAL A 349 28.19 20.40 8.21
CA VAL A 349 28.16 20.44 9.67
C VAL A 349 29.34 21.30 10.11
N GLN A 350 29.15 22.62 10.16
CA GLN A 350 30.21 23.52 10.61
C GLN A 350 30.42 23.34 12.13
N GLU A 351 31.51 22.70 12.53
CA GLU A 351 32.05 22.82 13.89
C GLU A 351 32.79 24.17 13.96
N SER A 352 32.10 25.23 14.37
CA SER A 352 32.70 26.56 14.48
C SER A 352 33.76 26.61 15.58
N ASN A 353 35.04 26.51 15.20
CA ASN A 353 36.18 26.83 16.07
C ASN A 353 36.61 28.31 16.02
N ASP A 354 36.00 29.11 15.15
CA ASP A 354 36.29 30.55 15.03
C ASP A 354 35.18 31.38 15.69
N GLU A 355 35.50 32.00 16.83
CA GLU A 355 34.59 32.86 17.62
C GLU A 355 34.17 34.16 16.89
N GLU A 356 34.80 34.50 15.75
CA GLU A 356 34.62 35.78 15.05
C GLU A 356 33.84 35.71 13.71
N ALA A 357 33.47 34.51 13.23
CA ALA A 357 32.69 34.37 11.99
C ALA A 357 31.22 34.03 12.31
N GLU A 358 30.26 34.76 11.73
CA GLU A 358 28.85 34.36 11.79
C GLU A 358 28.71 32.96 11.16
N PRO A 359 28.21 31.95 11.90
CA PRO A 359 28.07 30.60 11.36
C PRO A 359 27.02 30.64 10.25
N VAL A 360 27.45 30.49 9.00
CA VAL A 360 26.54 30.35 7.86
C VAL A 360 26.06 28.91 7.84
N GLU A 361 25.00 28.67 8.60
CA GLU A 361 24.36 27.37 8.74
C GLU A 361 23.97 26.80 7.36
N PHE A 362 24.28 25.52 7.13
CA PHE A 362 23.91 24.86 5.89
C PHE A 362 22.38 24.77 5.79
N PRO A 363 21.76 25.19 4.68
CA PRO A 363 20.31 25.20 4.56
C PRO A 363 19.78 23.78 4.37
N TRP A 364 19.63 23.02 5.44
CA TRP A 364 19.18 21.63 5.40
C TRP A 364 17.73 21.49 4.94
N HIS A 365 17.45 20.41 4.23
CA HIS A 365 16.10 19.94 3.91
C HIS A 365 15.71 18.80 4.83
N CYS A 366 16.62 17.86 5.07
CA CYS A 366 16.46 16.70 5.95
C CYS A 366 17.72 16.46 6.79
N GLU A 367 18.10 17.40 7.66
CA GLU A 367 19.32 17.30 8.49
C GLU A 367 19.45 15.97 9.24
N LYS A 368 18.38 15.57 9.94
CA LYS A 368 18.32 14.34 10.73
C LYS A 368 18.08 13.07 9.90
N GLY A 369 18.12 13.17 8.57
CA GLY A 369 17.99 12.05 7.64
C GLY A 369 16.56 11.55 7.42
N LEU A 370 16.44 10.41 6.73
CA LEU A 370 15.17 9.82 6.27
C LEU A 370 14.23 9.46 7.43
N ALA A 371 14.75 8.77 8.47
CA ALA A 371 13.92 8.24 9.55
C ALA A 371 13.18 9.35 10.32
N ALA A 372 13.88 10.44 10.65
CA ALA A 372 13.30 11.57 11.37
C ALA A 372 12.37 12.44 10.50
N ASN A 373 12.52 12.41 9.18
CA ASN A 373 11.78 13.25 8.24
C ASN A 373 10.80 12.45 7.37
N ILE A 374 10.34 11.28 7.83
CA ILE A 374 9.54 10.36 7.02
C ILE A 374 8.25 11.00 6.49
N ASP A 375 7.57 11.83 7.28
CA ASP A 375 6.34 12.52 6.84
C ASP A 375 6.58 13.48 5.67
N LYS A 376 7.73 14.15 5.67
CA LYS A 376 8.13 15.04 4.59
C LYS A 376 8.44 14.25 3.32
N VAL A 377 9.23 13.18 3.45
CA VAL A 377 9.60 12.29 2.33
C VAL A 377 8.36 11.61 1.76
N LYS A 378 7.42 11.20 2.61
CA LYS A 378 6.11 10.66 2.23
C LYS A 378 5.30 11.67 1.41
N ALA A 379 5.21 12.92 1.85
CA ALA A 379 4.49 13.96 1.11
C ALA A 379 5.11 14.19 -0.28
N GLU A 380 6.44 14.19 -0.37
CA GLU A 380 7.15 14.28 -1.65
C GLU A 380 6.91 13.06 -2.53
N PHE A 381 6.98 11.86 -1.95
CA PHE A 381 6.71 10.61 -2.63
C PHE A 381 5.31 10.65 -3.25
N CYS A 382 4.26 10.93 -2.45
CA CYS A 382 2.88 11.02 -2.92
C CYS A 382 2.71 12.06 -4.04
N LYS A 383 3.35 13.23 -3.90
CA LYS A 383 3.28 14.30 -4.90
C LYS A 383 3.90 13.90 -6.23
N VAL A 384 5.04 13.21 -6.22
CA VAL A 384 5.77 12.81 -7.44
C VAL A 384 5.13 11.60 -8.13
N THR A 385 4.55 10.70 -7.36
CA THR A 385 3.83 9.53 -7.88
C THR A 385 2.36 9.82 -8.17
N ASN A 386 1.86 11.01 -7.83
CA ASN A 386 0.46 11.43 -7.94
C ASN A 386 -0.50 10.46 -7.22
N LEU A 387 -0.07 9.94 -6.06
CA LEU A 387 -0.87 9.10 -5.20
C LEU A 387 -1.87 9.97 -4.44
N ASN A 388 -3.16 9.71 -4.66
CA ASN A 388 -4.26 10.40 -3.98
C ASN A 388 -5.20 9.36 -3.36
N PRO A 389 -5.62 9.53 -2.10
CA PRO A 389 -6.51 8.59 -1.43
C PRO A 389 -7.91 8.61 -2.05
N ILE A 390 -8.51 7.44 -2.25
CA ILE A 390 -9.85 7.29 -2.82
C ILE A 390 -10.82 6.90 -1.70
N LYS A 391 -11.75 7.79 -1.35
CA LYS A 391 -12.66 7.58 -0.22
C LYS A 391 -14.08 7.40 -0.73
N ILE A 392 -14.58 6.18 -0.64
CA ILE A 392 -15.88 5.76 -1.17
C ILE A 392 -16.80 5.36 -0.02
N PHE A 393 -18.05 5.79 -0.08
CA PHE A 393 -19.11 5.24 0.76
C PHE A 393 -20.17 4.60 -0.12
N ILE A 394 -20.45 3.32 0.10
CA ILE A 394 -21.50 2.59 -0.60
C ILE A 394 -22.58 2.16 0.39
N THR A 395 -23.82 2.51 0.09
CA THR A 395 -24.97 2.19 0.94
C THR A 395 -26.17 1.72 0.12
N GLY A 396 -27.15 1.12 0.79
CA GLY A 396 -28.34 0.57 0.15
C GLY A 396 -29.04 -0.49 1.01
N PRO A 397 -30.25 -0.90 0.61
CA PRO A 397 -31.04 -1.87 1.34
C PRO A 397 -30.32 -3.24 1.45
N PRO A 398 -30.74 -4.11 2.38
CA PRO A 398 -30.21 -5.48 2.44
C PRO A 398 -30.37 -6.19 1.08
N LEU A 399 -29.38 -6.97 0.68
CA LEU A 399 -29.36 -7.76 -0.57
C LEU A 399 -29.31 -6.95 -1.89
N SER A 400 -29.13 -5.62 -1.83
CA SER A 400 -28.86 -4.79 -3.01
C SER A 400 -27.52 -5.13 -3.69
N GLY A 401 -26.58 -5.72 -2.98
CA GLY A 401 -25.24 -6.06 -3.49
C GLY A 401 -24.15 -5.09 -3.07
N LYS A 402 -24.43 -4.15 -2.14
CA LYS A 402 -23.43 -3.18 -1.64
C LYS A 402 -22.10 -3.81 -1.22
N THR A 403 -22.11 -4.91 -0.47
CA THR A 403 -20.88 -5.59 -0.04
C THR A 403 -20.10 -6.15 -1.23
N PHE A 404 -20.79 -6.80 -2.19
CA PHE A 404 -20.16 -7.35 -3.39
C PHE A 404 -19.52 -6.27 -4.28
N PHE A 405 -20.20 -5.14 -4.50
CA PHE A 405 -19.63 -4.03 -5.26
C PHE A 405 -18.57 -3.27 -4.46
N GLY A 406 -18.70 -3.21 -3.13
CA GLY A 406 -17.68 -2.66 -2.23
C GLY A 406 -16.38 -3.45 -2.30
N GLU A 407 -16.44 -4.79 -2.26
CA GLU A 407 -15.29 -5.68 -2.47
C GLU A 407 -14.66 -5.46 -3.85
N LYS A 408 -15.47 -5.43 -4.92
CA LYS A 408 -14.95 -5.15 -6.27
C LYS A 408 -14.27 -3.78 -6.40
N LEU A 409 -14.82 -2.74 -5.77
CA LEU A 409 -14.22 -1.41 -5.78
C LEU A 409 -12.93 -1.40 -4.95
N ALA A 410 -12.91 -2.07 -3.80
CA ALA A 410 -11.74 -2.23 -2.96
C ALA A 410 -10.58 -2.91 -3.73
N ASP A 411 -10.87 -4.02 -4.40
CA ASP A 411 -9.89 -4.75 -5.22
C ASP A 411 -9.42 -3.92 -6.42
N HIS A 412 -10.35 -3.26 -7.13
CA HIS A 412 -10.02 -2.48 -8.33
C HIS A 412 -9.12 -1.28 -8.05
N TYR A 413 -9.33 -0.62 -6.91
CA TYR A 413 -8.57 0.56 -6.51
C TYR A 413 -7.43 0.26 -5.52
N ASN A 414 -7.27 -1.00 -5.12
CA ASN A 414 -6.32 -1.45 -4.09
C ASN A 414 -6.46 -0.64 -2.78
N ILE A 415 -7.69 -0.56 -2.28
CA ILE A 415 -8.05 0.15 -1.05
C ILE A 415 -8.79 -0.78 -0.08
N PRO A 416 -8.66 -0.62 1.24
CA PRO A 416 -9.35 -1.45 2.22
C PRO A 416 -10.88 -1.29 2.16
N LEU A 417 -11.59 -2.42 2.33
CA LEU A 417 -13.03 -2.45 2.57
C LEU A 417 -13.31 -2.47 4.07
N ILE A 418 -14.05 -1.48 4.55
CA ILE A 418 -14.44 -1.35 5.95
C ILE A 418 -15.89 -1.77 6.11
N ASN A 419 -16.09 -2.89 6.80
CA ASN A 419 -17.40 -3.44 7.14
C ASN A 419 -17.45 -3.71 8.64
N LEU A 420 -18.52 -3.28 9.32
CA LEU A 420 -18.73 -3.54 10.75
C LEU A 420 -18.64 -5.04 11.10
N LYS A 421 -19.01 -5.93 10.17
CA LYS A 421 -18.93 -7.39 10.38
C LYS A 421 -17.50 -7.90 10.58
N ASN A 422 -16.54 -7.31 9.87
CA ASN A 422 -15.13 -7.71 9.92
C ASN A 422 -14.38 -6.88 10.97
N LEU A 423 -14.72 -5.59 11.06
CA LEU A 423 -14.07 -4.64 11.95
C LEU A 423 -14.27 -4.95 13.44
N ILE A 424 -15.46 -5.40 13.83
CA ILE A 424 -15.77 -5.68 15.25
C ILE A 424 -14.86 -6.81 15.78
N PRO A 425 -14.82 -8.01 15.15
CA PRO A 425 -13.88 -9.06 15.56
C PRO A 425 -12.41 -8.63 15.50
N GLU A 426 -12.03 -7.84 14.49
CA GLU A 426 -10.64 -7.36 14.31
C GLU A 426 -10.20 -6.51 15.50
N ILE A 427 -11.00 -5.53 15.92
CA ILE A 427 -10.68 -4.68 17.07
C ILE A 427 -10.78 -5.46 18.39
N GLU A 428 -11.73 -6.39 18.52
CA GLU A 428 -11.85 -7.25 19.71
C GLU A 428 -10.61 -8.13 19.92
N ALA A 429 -9.96 -8.55 18.84
CA ALA A 429 -8.73 -9.36 18.88
C ALA A 429 -7.46 -8.53 19.15
N MET A 430 -7.52 -7.20 19.11
CA MET A 430 -6.36 -6.35 19.38
C MET A 430 -5.97 -6.40 20.86
N GLU A 431 -4.71 -6.71 21.11
CA GLU A 431 -4.10 -6.61 22.42
C GLU A 431 -3.64 -5.17 22.68
N ILE A 432 -3.68 -4.76 23.95
CA ILE A 432 -3.16 -3.47 24.37
C ILE A 432 -1.68 -3.69 24.68
N PRO A 433 -0.73 -3.06 23.97
CA PRO A 433 0.69 -3.18 24.30
C PRO A 433 0.94 -2.80 25.76
N GLU A 434 1.79 -3.55 26.46
CA GLU A 434 2.13 -3.27 27.86
C GLU A 434 2.71 -1.85 27.99
N GLY A 435 2.02 -0.98 28.73
CA GLY A 435 2.44 0.41 28.96
C GLY A 435 1.69 1.49 28.18
N GLU A 436 0.81 1.13 27.22
CA GLU A 436 -0.04 2.09 26.50
C GLU A 436 -1.50 2.04 26.97
N GLU A 437 -2.07 3.19 27.34
CA GLU A 437 -3.51 3.30 27.62
C GLU A 437 -4.30 3.58 26.33
N ASN A 438 -4.97 2.55 25.79
CA ASN A 438 -5.94 2.75 24.71
C ASN A 438 -7.37 2.84 25.29
N GLU A 439 -7.83 4.08 25.52
CA GLU A 439 -9.19 4.39 26.05
C GLU A 439 -10.31 3.73 25.21
N LEU A 440 -10.11 3.53 23.91
CA LEU A 440 -11.12 2.89 23.06
C LEU A 440 -11.22 1.39 23.33
N LEU A 441 -10.08 0.69 23.35
CA LEU A 441 -10.04 -0.77 23.58
C LEU A 441 -10.56 -1.14 24.98
N THR A 442 -10.27 -0.31 25.99
CA THR A 442 -10.81 -0.49 27.35
C THR A 442 -12.33 -0.31 27.39
N ARG A 443 -12.88 0.71 26.72
CA ARG A 443 -14.34 0.90 26.58
C ARG A 443 -15.02 -0.25 25.86
N ILE A 444 -14.38 -0.80 24.82
CA ILE A 444 -14.90 -1.96 24.07
C ILE A 444 -14.97 -3.19 24.98
N LYS A 445 -13.88 -3.52 25.68
CA LYS A 445 -13.81 -4.67 26.60
C LYS A 445 -14.81 -4.59 27.77
N ASN A 446 -15.13 -3.37 28.23
CA ASN A 446 -16.07 -3.13 29.33
C ASN A 446 -17.54 -3.00 28.89
N SER A 447 -17.83 -3.02 27.59
CA SER A 447 -19.18 -2.81 27.06
C SER A 447 -19.87 -4.13 26.68
N GLU A 448 -21.18 -4.23 26.95
CA GLU A 448 -21.98 -5.39 26.56
C GLU A 448 -22.44 -5.32 25.09
N LYS A 449 -22.58 -6.49 24.45
CA LYS A 449 -23.08 -6.61 23.06
C LYS A 449 -24.62 -6.65 23.05
N PRO A 450 -25.31 -6.01 22.09
CA PRO A 450 -24.77 -5.26 20.94
C PRO A 450 -24.26 -3.87 21.34
N TYR A 451 -23.15 -3.45 20.72
CA TYR A 451 -22.52 -2.15 20.97
C TYR A 451 -23.43 -0.98 20.61
N SER A 452 -23.29 0.13 21.34
CA SER A 452 -23.99 1.39 21.05
C SER A 452 -23.50 2.02 19.74
N ASN A 453 -24.37 2.78 19.06
CA ASN A 453 -24.01 3.45 17.80
C ASN A 453 -22.82 4.41 17.97
N GLU A 454 -22.70 5.07 19.14
CA GLU A 454 -21.55 5.92 19.46
C GLU A 454 -20.24 5.13 19.47
N LEU A 455 -20.24 3.96 20.12
CA LEU A 455 -19.05 3.11 20.18
C LEU A 455 -18.70 2.55 18.79
N LEU A 456 -19.70 2.20 17.98
CA LEU A 456 -19.48 1.81 16.58
C LEU A 456 -18.86 2.95 15.76
N CYS A 457 -19.29 4.20 15.97
CA CYS A 457 -18.66 5.35 15.32
C CYS A 457 -17.19 5.51 15.76
N ASP A 458 -16.90 5.32 17.05
CA ASP A 458 -15.54 5.38 17.60
C ASP A 458 -14.63 4.29 17.00
N MET A 459 -15.14 3.05 16.86
CA MET A 459 -14.44 1.93 16.20
C MET A 459 -14.15 2.20 14.72
N VAL A 460 -15.14 2.68 13.97
CA VAL A 460 -14.98 2.99 12.54
C VAL A 460 -14.00 4.15 12.36
N ARG A 461 -14.06 5.19 13.21
CA ARG A 461 -13.10 6.29 13.17
C ARG A 461 -11.68 5.82 13.41
N HIS A 462 -11.45 5.00 14.43
CA HIS A 462 -10.13 4.43 14.71
C HIS A 462 -9.57 3.65 13.52
N ARG A 463 -10.42 2.89 12.80
CA ARG A 463 -10.02 2.17 11.59
C ARG A 463 -9.67 3.11 10.44
N LEU A 464 -10.45 4.18 10.27
CA LEU A 464 -10.24 5.18 9.23
C LEU A 464 -8.96 5.99 9.47
N GLU A 465 -8.53 6.17 10.72
CA GLU A 465 -7.30 6.87 11.10
C GLU A 465 -6.01 6.08 10.79
N GLN A 466 -6.11 4.79 10.47
CA GLN A 466 -4.95 3.96 10.10
C GLN A 466 -4.31 4.40 8.79
N ASN A 467 -3.00 4.16 8.67
CA ASN A 467 -2.17 4.59 7.56
C ASN A 467 -2.73 4.16 6.18
N ASP A 468 -3.18 2.92 6.04
CA ASP A 468 -3.75 2.43 4.77
C ASP A 468 -4.98 3.24 4.33
N CYS A 469 -5.89 3.51 5.25
CA CYS A 469 -7.10 4.30 5.00
C CYS A 469 -6.80 5.77 4.72
N GLN A 470 -5.83 6.35 5.42
CA GLN A 470 -5.41 7.73 5.20
C GLN A 470 -4.68 7.91 3.86
N HIS A 471 -3.87 6.93 3.47
CA HIS A 471 -2.95 7.03 2.33
C HIS A 471 -3.58 6.55 1.03
N ARG A 472 -4.14 5.33 1.02
CA ARG A 472 -4.76 4.73 -0.16
C ARG A 472 -6.23 5.12 -0.29
N GLY A 473 -6.89 5.40 0.84
CA GLY A 473 -8.33 5.60 0.91
C GLY A 473 -9.05 4.35 1.41
N PHE A 474 -10.36 4.27 1.21
CA PHE A 474 -11.18 3.19 1.76
C PHE A 474 -12.54 3.10 1.06
N VAL A 475 -13.20 1.95 1.22
CA VAL A 475 -14.63 1.77 0.93
C VAL A 475 -15.38 1.50 2.23
N LEU A 476 -16.32 2.38 2.60
CA LEU A 476 -17.26 2.15 3.69
C LEU A 476 -18.48 1.36 3.18
N ASP A 477 -18.70 0.14 3.70
CA ASP A 477 -19.85 -0.70 3.35
C ASP A 477 -21.01 -0.54 4.34
N GLY A 478 -22.02 0.24 3.95
CA GLY A 478 -23.32 0.27 4.61
C GLY A 478 -23.37 0.90 6.01
N PHE A 479 -22.29 1.53 6.47
CA PHE A 479 -22.24 2.38 7.66
C PHE A 479 -21.55 3.71 7.30
N PRO A 480 -22.07 4.88 7.70
CA PRO A 480 -23.20 5.15 8.60
C PRO A 480 -24.58 4.73 8.06
N ARG A 481 -25.54 4.41 8.96
CA ARG A 481 -26.88 3.92 8.57
C ARG A 481 -27.97 4.99 8.64
N THR A 482 -27.74 6.02 9.44
CA THR A 482 -28.66 7.13 9.70
C THR A 482 -27.92 8.46 9.60
N TYR A 483 -28.68 9.56 9.50
CA TYR A 483 -28.14 10.91 9.58
C TYR A 483 -27.35 11.15 10.89
N GLU A 484 -27.84 10.62 12.02
CA GLU A 484 -27.19 10.74 13.32
C GLU A 484 -25.86 9.99 13.36
N ASP A 485 -25.81 8.77 12.82
CA ASP A 485 -24.55 8.01 12.70
C ASP A 485 -23.53 8.77 11.86
N ALA A 486 -23.94 9.35 10.73
CA ALA A 486 -23.06 10.13 9.87
C ALA A 486 -22.52 11.38 10.59
N LYS A 487 -23.40 12.08 11.32
CA LYS A 487 -23.01 13.22 12.15
C LYS A 487 -22.02 12.80 13.23
N ASN A 488 -22.30 11.73 13.97
CA ASN A 488 -21.43 11.24 15.04
C ASN A 488 -20.10 10.71 14.51
N LEU A 489 -20.06 10.11 13.32
CA LEU A 489 -18.83 9.60 12.72
C LEU A 489 -17.92 10.74 12.26
N PHE A 490 -18.45 11.68 11.46
CA PHE A 490 -17.64 12.71 10.79
C PHE A 490 -17.48 14.02 11.57
N TYR A 491 -18.26 14.23 12.63
CA TYR A 491 -18.01 15.31 13.59
C TYR A 491 -17.47 14.74 14.89
N TRP A 492 -16.37 15.31 15.36
CA TRP A 492 -15.74 14.89 16.60
C TRP A 492 -15.49 16.06 17.53
N ALA A 493 -15.79 15.85 18.81
CA ALA A 493 -15.39 16.71 19.90
C ALA A 493 -14.60 15.87 20.91
N PRO A 494 -13.48 16.40 21.46
CA PRO A 494 -12.81 15.73 22.57
C PRO A 494 -13.81 15.59 23.74
N LYS A 495 -13.90 14.44 24.41
CA LYS A 495 -14.81 14.30 25.57
C LYS A 495 -14.20 15.00 26.78
N LYS A 496 -14.97 15.80 27.52
CA LYS A 496 -14.55 16.38 28.80
C LYS A 496 -14.40 15.23 29.80
N LYS A 497 -13.25 15.09 30.47
CA LYS A 497 -13.08 14.10 31.54
C LYS A 497 -14.07 14.44 32.66
N GLU A 498 -15.01 13.54 32.96
CA GLU A 498 -15.94 13.74 34.07
C GLU A 498 -15.14 13.79 35.38
N LYS A 499 -15.27 14.88 36.15
CA LYS A 499 -14.71 14.93 37.51
C LYS A 499 -15.38 13.80 38.33
N PRO A 500 -14.62 13.00 39.10
CA PRO A 500 -15.20 11.92 39.90
C PRO A 500 -16.26 12.49 40.85
N LYS A 501 -17.47 11.92 40.83
CA LYS A 501 -18.54 12.26 41.78
C LYS A 501 -18.00 12.05 43.19
N LYS A 502 -17.88 13.12 43.97
CA LYS A 502 -17.61 13.02 45.41
C LYS A 502 -18.71 12.13 46.03
N PRO A 503 -18.36 11.19 46.92
CA PRO A 503 -19.35 10.39 47.61
C PRO A 503 -20.31 11.29 48.39
N GLU A 504 -21.60 11.04 48.25
CA GLU A 504 -22.67 11.76 48.94
C GLU A 504 -22.51 11.56 50.45
N GLY A 505 -22.05 12.60 51.15
CA GLY A 505 -21.83 12.56 52.58
C GLY A 505 -21.14 13.81 53.11
N GLU A 506 -21.96 14.80 53.47
CA GLU A 506 -21.68 15.90 54.41
C GLU A 506 -20.80 17.07 53.93
N GLY A 507 -21.42 18.26 53.87
CA GLY A 507 -20.72 19.54 53.81
C GLY A 507 -21.42 20.56 52.91
N GLU A 508 -22.44 21.24 53.45
CA GLU A 508 -23.04 22.44 52.86
C GLU A 508 -21.98 23.55 52.72
N GLY A 509 -21.98 24.25 51.57
CA GLY A 509 -21.36 25.56 51.42
C GLY A 509 -20.22 25.62 50.40
N GLU A 510 -20.58 25.94 49.15
CA GLU A 510 -19.97 26.98 48.30
C GLU A 510 -20.54 26.80 46.87
N GLU A 511 -21.48 27.67 46.49
CA GLU A 511 -21.80 27.91 45.08
C GLU A 511 -20.54 28.55 44.46
N GLU A 512 -19.65 27.72 43.89
CA GLU A 512 -18.65 28.19 42.94
C GLU A 512 -19.42 28.75 41.73
N ASN A 513 -19.49 30.08 41.63
CA ASN A 513 -19.87 30.77 40.41
C ASN A 513 -18.95 30.26 39.30
N ALA A 514 -19.50 29.51 38.35
CA ALA A 514 -18.81 29.24 37.09
C ALA A 514 -18.55 30.59 36.43
N ASP A 515 -17.27 30.92 36.23
CA ASP A 515 -16.84 32.14 35.57
C ASP A 515 -17.35 32.09 34.11
N GLU A 516 -18.17 33.08 33.69
CA GLU A 516 -18.75 33.14 32.33
C GLU A 516 -17.66 33.08 31.23
N GLY A 517 -16.41 33.41 31.57
CA GLY A 517 -15.24 33.26 30.70
C GLY A 517 -14.75 31.83 30.48
N GLU A 518 -14.87 30.93 31.47
CA GLU A 518 -14.48 29.52 31.33
C GLU A 518 -15.50 28.74 30.49
N GLU A 519 -16.79 29.09 30.58
CA GLU A 519 -17.85 28.48 29.76
C GLU A 519 -17.67 28.80 28.26
N GLU A 520 -17.30 30.04 27.90
CA GLU A 520 -17.03 30.41 26.50
C GLU A 520 -15.77 29.75 25.91
N GLU A 521 -14.73 29.53 26.73
CA GLU A 521 -13.50 28.84 26.29
C GLU A 521 -13.71 27.33 26.16
N ASP A 522 -14.45 26.72 27.09
CA ASP A 522 -14.85 25.32 27.01
C ASP A 522 -15.78 25.07 25.81
N GLU A 523 -16.75 25.95 25.55
CA GLU A 523 -17.62 25.84 24.36
C GLU A 523 -16.83 25.86 23.04
N LYS A 524 -15.75 26.66 22.96
CA LYS A 524 -14.86 26.68 21.78
C LYS A 524 -13.99 25.43 21.68
N LYS A 525 -13.52 24.90 22.81
CA LYS A 525 -12.65 23.71 22.87
C LYS A 525 -13.39 22.40 22.59
N TYR A 526 -14.63 22.30 23.05
CA TYR A 526 -15.49 21.12 22.94
C TYR A 526 -16.46 21.17 21.76
N LYS A 527 -16.36 22.19 20.89
CA LYS A 527 -17.18 22.26 19.69
C LYS A 527 -16.84 21.12 18.71
N PRO A 528 -17.84 20.38 18.20
CA PRO A 528 -17.61 19.32 17.23
C PRO A 528 -16.97 19.87 15.95
N LYS A 529 -15.77 19.39 15.63
CA LYS A 529 -15.03 19.71 14.41
C LYS A 529 -15.28 18.65 13.35
N PHE A 530 -15.49 19.10 12.12
CA PHE A 530 -15.68 18.22 10.97
C PHE A 530 -14.37 17.60 10.52
N GLN A 531 -14.32 16.28 10.45
CA GLN A 531 -13.13 15.52 10.11
C GLN A 531 -13.04 15.29 8.59
N LYS A 532 -12.44 16.24 7.87
CA LYS A 532 -12.26 16.15 6.41
C LYS A 532 -11.43 14.96 5.95
N HIS A 533 -10.46 14.52 6.76
CA HIS A 533 -9.51 13.47 6.38
C HIS A 533 -10.15 12.07 6.33
N ILE A 534 -11.24 11.81 7.07
CA ILE A 534 -11.99 10.53 7.02
C ILE A 534 -13.31 10.62 6.23
N TYR A 535 -13.62 11.76 5.62
CA TYR A 535 -14.89 11.97 4.91
C TYR A 535 -14.84 11.39 3.48
N PRO A 536 -15.86 10.64 3.03
CA PRO A 536 -15.91 10.09 1.68
C PRO A 536 -16.23 11.16 0.63
N GLU A 537 -15.52 11.14 -0.49
CA GLU A 537 -15.73 12.07 -1.62
C GLU A 537 -16.68 11.52 -2.68
N SER A 538 -16.85 10.19 -2.71
CA SER A 538 -17.77 9.51 -3.62
C SER A 538 -18.78 8.71 -2.81
N VAL A 539 -20.03 9.14 -2.84
CA VAL A 539 -21.13 8.46 -2.15
C VAL A 539 -22.04 7.78 -3.18
N ILE A 540 -22.29 6.50 -2.96
CA ILE A 540 -23.02 5.61 -3.87
C ILE A 540 -24.21 5.02 -3.11
N ILE A 541 -25.41 5.19 -3.65
CA ILE A 541 -26.65 4.66 -3.09
C ILE A 541 -27.23 3.66 -4.09
N LEU A 542 -27.24 2.39 -3.68
CA LEU A 542 -27.88 1.33 -4.45
C LEU A 542 -29.37 1.30 -4.13
N GLU A 543 -30.21 1.55 -5.13
CA GLU A 543 -31.66 1.50 -5.01
C GLU A 543 -32.22 0.15 -5.45
N ALA A 544 -33.21 -0.36 -4.73
CA ALA A 544 -33.92 -1.58 -5.10
C ALA A 544 -35.31 -1.59 -4.45
N THR A 545 -36.30 -2.18 -5.14
CA THR A 545 -37.65 -2.35 -4.58
C THR A 545 -37.70 -3.57 -3.66
N ASP A 546 -38.59 -3.53 -2.67
CA ASP A 546 -38.79 -4.65 -1.74
C ASP A 546 -39.18 -5.94 -2.48
N GLU A 547 -40.01 -5.85 -3.54
CA GLU A 547 -40.38 -7.03 -4.32
C GLU A 547 -39.17 -7.66 -5.01
N PHE A 548 -38.31 -6.84 -5.60
CA PHE A 548 -37.08 -7.29 -6.26
C PHE A 548 -36.13 -7.97 -5.27
N LEU A 549 -35.94 -7.37 -4.09
CA LEU A 549 -35.07 -7.91 -3.05
C LEU A 549 -35.60 -9.22 -2.47
N MET A 550 -36.92 -9.32 -2.26
CA MET A 550 -37.58 -10.53 -1.76
C MET A 550 -37.54 -11.66 -2.81
N GLU A 551 -37.72 -11.35 -4.09
CA GLU A 551 -37.56 -12.35 -5.16
C GLU A 551 -36.10 -12.85 -5.25
N LYS A 552 -35.13 -11.93 -5.13
CA LYS A 552 -33.71 -12.27 -5.10
C LYS A 552 -33.36 -13.14 -3.89
N ALA A 553 -33.94 -12.87 -2.73
CA ALA A 553 -33.75 -13.67 -1.51
C ALA A 553 -34.24 -15.11 -1.69
N LYS A 554 -35.39 -15.30 -2.37
CA LYS A 554 -35.97 -16.63 -2.64
C LYS A 554 -35.13 -17.47 -3.61
N LYS A 555 -34.35 -16.84 -4.49
CA LYS A 555 -33.48 -17.51 -5.47
C LYS A 555 -32.12 -17.92 -4.88
N LEU A 556 -31.81 -17.57 -3.64
CA LEU A 556 -30.52 -17.89 -3.02
C LEU A 556 -30.39 -19.40 -2.73
N PRO A 557 -29.19 -19.99 -2.91
CA PRO A 557 -28.92 -21.37 -2.52
C PRO A 557 -29.19 -21.62 -1.03
N SER A 558 -29.67 -22.83 -0.71
CA SER A 558 -30.03 -23.23 0.65
C SER A 558 -28.88 -23.12 1.67
N GLU A 559 -27.63 -23.22 1.22
CA GLU A 559 -26.43 -23.09 2.06
C GLU A 559 -26.19 -21.64 2.50
N VAL A 560 -26.26 -20.70 1.56
CA VAL A 560 -26.15 -19.25 1.83
C VAL A 560 -27.31 -18.81 2.73
N MET A 561 -28.50 -19.39 2.54
CA MET A 561 -29.67 -19.05 3.33
C MET A 561 -29.51 -19.41 4.82
N LYS A 562 -28.94 -20.58 5.15
CA LYS A 562 -28.71 -21.05 6.55
C LYS A 562 -27.82 -20.14 7.38
N ASN A 563 -26.79 -19.57 6.77
CA ASN A 563 -25.84 -18.69 7.43
C ASN A 563 -26.20 -17.20 7.28
N SER A 564 -27.39 -16.89 6.77
CA SER A 564 -27.83 -15.53 6.50
C SER A 564 -29.04 -15.11 7.32
N HIS A 565 -29.22 -13.79 7.43
CA HIS A 565 -30.43 -13.18 8.00
C HIS A 565 -31.45 -12.82 6.90
N TYR A 566 -31.58 -13.64 5.85
CA TYR A 566 -32.46 -13.38 4.69
C TYR A 566 -33.77 -14.17 4.70
N TYR A 567 -34.12 -14.83 5.80
CA TYR A 567 -35.45 -15.39 6.01
C TYR A 567 -36.51 -14.28 6.06
N ASP A 568 -37.72 -14.53 5.55
CA ASP A 568 -38.78 -13.53 5.36
C ASP A 568 -38.97 -12.59 6.57
N ASN A 569 -39.05 -13.12 7.80
CA ASN A 569 -39.22 -12.30 9.02
C ASN A 569 -38.01 -11.42 9.35
N HIS A 570 -36.79 -11.92 9.16
CA HIS A 570 -35.56 -11.16 9.43
C HIS A 570 -35.28 -10.13 8.33
N MET A 571 -35.57 -10.47 7.07
CA MET A 571 -35.44 -9.57 5.93
C MET A 571 -36.37 -8.37 6.08
N ASN A 572 -37.65 -8.61 6.38
CA ASN A 572 -38.63 -7.54 6.57
C ASN A 572 -38.23 -6.58 7.70
N ARG A 573 -37.71 -7.10 8.82
CA ARG A 573 -37.18 -6.26 9.91
C ARG A 573 -36.02 -5.38 9.45
N ARG A 574 -35.10 -5.91 8.64
CA ARG A 574 -33.94 -5.17 8.13
C ARG A 574 -34.32 -4.13 7.07
N LEU A 575 -35.30 -4.44 6.22
CA LEU A 575 -35.87 -3.48 5.27
C LEU A 575 -36.56 -2.34 6.02
N ALA A 576 -37.40 -2.66 7.01
CA ALA A 576 -38.06 -1.64 7.84
C ALA A 576 -37.05 -0.70 8.52
N ALA A 577 -35.98 -1.26 9.11
CA ALA A 577 -34.90 -0.45 9.71
C ALA A 577 -34.16 0.42 8.68
N TRP A 578 -33.96 -0.07 7.45
CA TRP A 578 -33.38 0.73 6.36
C TRP A 578 -34.28 1.91 5.98
N HIS A 579 -35.59 1.67 5.80
CA HIS A 579 -36.54 2.70 5.42
C HIS A 579 -36.72 3.79 6.47
N GLN A 580 -36.74 3.41 7.76
CA GLN A 580 -36.82 4.38 8.87
C GLN A 580 -35.71 5.44 8.84
N GLY A 581 -34.50 5.07 8.41
CA GLY A 581 -33.36 5.99 8.33
C GLY A 581 -33.07 6.58 6.95
N ASN A 582 -33.70 6.08 5.88
CA ASN A 582 -33.27 6.38 4.50
C ASN A 582 -34.41 6.59 3.50
N THR A 583 -35.68 6.61 3.93
CA THR A 583 -36.82 6.88 3.04
C THR A 583 -37.60 8.09 3.53
N ILE A 584 -38.03 8.93 2.58
CA ILE A 584 -38.73 10.20 2.85
C ILE A 584 -40.25 9.98 3.06
N ASP A 585 -40.76 8.76 2.80
CA ASP A 585 -42.19 8.42 2.95
C ASP A 585 -42.61 8.34 4.43
N ASP A 586 -43.02 9.48 4.97
CA ASP A 586 -43.49 9.69 6.35
C ASP A 586 -44.63 8.75 6.78
N TYR A 587 -45.48 8.29 5.86
CA TYR A 587 -46.74 7.60 6.21
C TYR A 587 -46.64 6.07 6.26
N ARG A 588 -45.64 5.46 5.61
CA ARG A 588 -45.65 4.00 5.35
C ARG A 588 -44.86 3.19 6.38
N TYR A 589 -43.90 3.81 7.06
CA TYR A 589 -42.94 3.11 7.94
C TYR A 589 -42.92 3.59 9.40
N GLY A 590 -43.97 4.31 9.83
CA GLY A 590 -44.20 4.62 11.25
C GLY A 590 -43.35 5.76 11.80
N LEU A 591 -43.01 6.75 10.98
CA LEU A 591 -42.40 8.00 11.45
C LEU A 591 -43.44 8.81 12.24
N GLU A 592 -43.06 9.36 13.39
CA GLU A 592 -43.95 10.22 14.19
C GLU A 592 -44.41 11.43 13.33
N PRO A 593 -45.71 11.72 13.24
CA PRO A 593 -46.20 12.85 12.46
C PRO A 593 -45.61 14.15 13.00
N GLY A 594 -44.79 14.84 12.18
CA GLY A 594 -44.24 16.16 12.48
C GLY A 594 -42.72 16.25 12.66
N LYS A 595 -41.96 15.14 12.63
CA LYS A 595 -40.49 15.16 12.53
C LYS A 595 -40.06 14.82 11.10
N PRO A 596 -39.34 15.70 10.38
CA PRO A 596 -38.84 15.36 9.06
C PRO A 596 -37.84 14.21 9.16
N ALA A 597 -38.06 13.11 8.42
CA ALA A 597 -37.08 12.05 8.31
C ALA A 597 -35.78 12.58 7.70
N LEU A 598 -34.73 12.72 8.51
CA LEU A 598 -33.40 13.07 8.05
C LEU A 598 -32.73 11.81 7.52
N THR A 599 -32.67 11.68 6.19
CA THR A 599 -32.02 10.52 5.56
C THR A 599 -30.51 10.63 5.65
N THR A 600 -29.82 9.50 5.61
CA THR A 600 -28.35 9.49 5.51
C THR A 600 -27.87 10.26 4.28
N ALA A 601 -28.58 10.16 3.15
CA ALA A 601 -28.29 10.92 1.92
C ALA A 601 -28.32 12.44 2.14
N ARG A 602 -29.27 12.94 2.96
CA ARG A 602 -29.41 14.36 3.26
C ARG A 602 -28.16 14.93 3.95
N PHE A 603 -27.49 14.16 4.81
CA PHE A 603 -26.25 14.58 5.45
C PHE A 603 -25.17 14.96 4.42
N PHE A 604 -25.00 14.13 3.39
CA PHE A 604 -24.02 14.34 2.33
C PHE A 604 -24.43 15.47 1.38
N GLN A 605 -25.74 15.61 1.10
CA GLN A 605 -26.27 16.74 0.31
C GLN A 605 -26.07 18.09 1.01
N GLU A 606 -26.26 18.16 2.32
CA GLU A 606 -25.98 19.37 3.13
C GLU A 606 -24.48 19.76 3.12
N LYS A 607 -23.61 18.84 2.70
CA LYS A 607 -22.18 19.05 2.48
C LYS A 607 -21.81 19.23 1.01
N GLU A 608 -22.80 19.46 0.15
CA GLU A 608 -22.59 19.66 -1.29
C GLU A 608 -21.83 18.49 -1.94
N THR A 609 -21.96 17.29 -1.36
CA THR A 609 -21.32 16.08 -1.89
C THR A 609 -22.23 15.46 -2.94
N GLU A 610 -21.67 15.18 -4.11
CA GLU A 610 -22.38 14.49 -5.18
C GLU A 610 -22.77 13.08 -4.72
N LEU A 611 -23.96 12.63 -5.13
CA LEU A 611 -24.49 11.32 -4.85
C LEU A 611 -24.75 10.58 -6.16
N LEU A 612 -24.38 9.30 -6.24
CA LEU A 612 -24.78 8.41 -7.31
C LEU A 612 -25.91 7.50 -6.82
N ASP A 613 -27.13 7.78 -7.27
CA ASP A 613 -28.28 6.93 -7.07
C ASP A 613 -28.42 5.99 -8.28
N ILE A 614 -28.33 4.67 -8.05
CA ILE A 614 -28.35 3.68 -9.13
C ILE A 614 -29.11 2.41 -8.76
N PHE A 615 -29.93 1.92 -9.69
CA PHE A 615 -30.74 0.72 -9.47
C PHE A 615 -29.89 -0.56 -9.46
N ALA A 616 -30.00 -1.33 -8.40
CA ALA A 616 -29.22 -2.55 -8.17
C ALA A 616 -29.60 -3.74 -9.07
N GLY A 617 -30.69 -3.64 -9.83
CA GLY A 617 -31.11 -4.68 -10.78
C GLY A 617 -30.50 -4.56 -12.18
N ILE A 618 -29.62 -3.59 -12.40
CA ILE A 618 -28.80 -3.49 -13.61
C ILE A 618 -27.80 -4.67 -13.64
N GLY A 619 -27.35 -5.09 -14.84
CA GLY A 619 -26.34 -6.13 -14.99
C GLY A 619 -25.05 -5.80 -14.21
N ILE A 620 -24.35 -6.86 -13.75
CA ILE A 620 -23.20 -6.72 -12.84
C ILE A 620 -22.09 -5.87 -13.46
N PHE A 621 -21.86 -6.05 -14.76
CA PHE A 621 -20.82 -5.35 -15.50
C PHE A 621 -21.18 -3.86 -15.68
N GLU A 622 -22.39 -3.57 -16.16
CA GLU A 622 -22.86 -2.20 -16.39
C GLU A 622 -22.95 -1.41 -15.09
N LEU A 623 -23.37 -2.06 -14.00
CA LEU A 623 -23.41 -1.44 -12.69
C LEU A 623 -21.99 -1.05 -12.25
N PHE A 624 -21.04 -2.00 -12.30
CA PHE A 624 -19.66 -1.75 -11.89
C PHE A 624 -19.00 -0.64 -12.72
N GLU A 625 -19.18 -0.63 -14.04
CA GLU A 625 -18.66 0.44 -14.90
C GLU A 625 -19.27 1.81 -14.55
N SER A 626 -20.56 1.85 -14.20
CA SER A 626 -21.21 3.09 -13.75
C SER A 626 -20.60 3.60 -12.43
N LEU A 627 -20.35 2.68 -11.47
CA LEU A 627 -19.67 3.04 -10.21
C LEU A 627 -18.26 3.56 -10.48
N ARG A 628 -17.52 2.90 -11.38
CA ARG A 628 -16.16 3.30 -11.75
C ARG A 628 -16.14 4.68 -12.40
N ILE A 629 -16.98 4.94 -13.40
CA ILE A 629 -17.08 6.24 -14.08
C ILE A 629 -17.35 7.35 -13.08
N TYR A 630 -18.23 7.10 -12.11
CA TYR A 630 -18.56 8.06 -11.07
C TYR A 630 -17.40 8.34 -10.11
N VAL A 631 -16.66 7.31 -9.70
CA VAL A 631 -15.47 7.48 -8.84
C VAL A 631 -14.32 8.17 -9.60
N GLU A 632 -14.13 7.87 -10.89
CA GLU A 632 -13.08 8.45 -11.74
C GLU A 632 -13.47 9.82 -12.36
N ARG A 633 -14.56 10.46 -11.94
CA ARG A 633 -15.09 11.71 -12.54
C ARG A 633 -14.13 12.90 -12.49
N HIS A 634 -13.22 12.93 -11.50
CA HIS A 634 -12.19 13.96 -11.34
C HIS A 634 -10.82 13.53 -11.89
N GLY A 635 -10.79 12.46 -12.68
CA GLY A 635 -9.58 11.83 -13.19
C GLY A 635 -9.34 10.48 -12.53
N ARG A 636 -8.61 9.61 -13.25
CA ARG A 636 -8.26 8.29 -12.73
C ARG A 636 -7.23 8.43 -11.61
N PRO A 637 -7.55 8.01 -10.38
CA PRO A 637 -6.60 8.04 -9.29
C PRO A 637 -5.45 7.07 -9.58
N TYR A 638 -4.24 7.42 -9.15
CA TYR A 638 -3.09 6.52 -9.27
C TYR A 638 -2.82 5.92 -7.89
N ASN A 639 -2.99 4.61 -7.75
CA ASN A 639 -2.63 3.84 -6.56
C ASN A 639 -1.93 2.53 -6.98
N TYR A 640 -0.91 2.67 -7.84
CA TYR A 640 -0.25 1.54 -8.52
C TYR A 640 -1.22 0.63 -9.30
N LEU A 641 -2.30 1.22 -9.81
CA LEU A 641 -3.30 0.52 -10.61
C LEU A 641 -2.72 0.06 -11.94
N SER A 642 -3.30 -1.01 -12.50
CA SER A 642 -2.95 -1.49 -13.84
C SER A 642 -3.02 -0.34 -14.86
N PRO A 643 -2.12 -0.28 -15.87
CA PRO A 643 -2.19 0.73 -16.92
C PRO A 643 -3.56 0.76 -17.60
N LEU A 644 -4.01 1.96 -17.99
CA LEU A 644 -5.33 2.15 -18.59
C LEU A 644 -5.51 1.31 -19.86
N ASP A 645 -4.46 1.17 -20.67
CA ASP A 645 -4.49 0.37 -21.90
C ASP A 645 -4.79 -1.10 -21.63
N LYS A 646 -4.15 -1.68 -20.60
CA LYS A 646 -4.41 -3.06 -20.19
C LYS A 646 -5.87 -3.20 -19.74
N LEU A 647 -6.35 -2.26 -18.93
CA LEU A 647 -7.71 -2.29 -18.40
C LEU A 647 -8.77 -2.14 -19.50
N ASN A 648 -8.52 -1.30 -20.50
CA ASN A 648 -9.39 -1.14 -21.66
C ASN A 648 -9.43 -2.42 -22.51
N ASN A 649 -8.30 -3.09 -22.69
CA ASN A 649 -8.25 -4.38 -23.39
C ASN A 649 -9.04 -5.46 -22.65
N ASP A 650 -8.82 -5.59 -21.33
CA ASP A 650 -9.56 -6.53 -20.48
C ASP A 650 -11.08 -6.24 -20.54
N ARG A 651 -11.46 -4.96 -20.58
CA ARG A 651 -12.85 -4.51 -20.75
C ARG A 651 -13.43 -4.91 -22.10
N HIS A 652 -12.69 -4.72 -23.20
CA HIS A 652 -13.13 -5.15 -24.53
C HIS A 652 -13.40 -6.65 -24.56
N ILE A 653 -12.53 -7.46 -23.94
CA ILE A 653 -12.71 -8.92 -23.84
C ILE A 653 -13.97 -9.26 -23.03
N GLN A 654 -14.20 -8.61 -21.88
CA GLN A 654 -15.40 -8.85 -21.07
C GLN A 654 -16.69 -8.44 -21.77
N LEU A 655 -16.68 -7.31 -22.49
CA LEU A 655 -17.81 -6.86 -23.30
C LEU A 655 -18.19 -7.89 -24.37
N GLU A 656 -17.20 -8.37 -25.12
CA GLU A 656 -17.42 -9.42 -26.14
C GLU A 656 -17.97 -10.71 -25.53
N GLN A 657 -17.46 -11.12 -24.36
CA GLN A 657 -17.97 -12.29 -23.64
C GLN A 657 -19.43 -12.09 -23.21
N HIS A 658 -19.76 -10.94 -22.62
CA HIS A 658 -21.11 -10.64 -22.17
C HIS A 658 -22.11 -10.53 -23.34
N GLU A 659 -21.71 -9.91 -24.45
CA GLU A 659 -22.51 -9.87 -25.67
C GLU A 659 -22.79 -11.28 -26.19
N ASN A 660 -21.77 -12.13 -26.29
CA ASN A 660 -21.93 -13.52 -26.72
C ASN A 660 -22.84 -14.33 -25.79
N ASP A 661 -22.70 -14.18 -24.47
CA ASP A 661 -23.55 -14.90 -23.52
C ASP A 661 -24.99 -14.38 -23.51
N SER A 662 -25.19 -13.06 -23.70
CA SER A 662 -26.52 -12.49 -23.86
C SER A 662 -27.24 -13.03 -25.12
N ILE A 663 -26.49 -13.23 -26.22
CA ILE A 663 -27.00 -13.85 -27.44
C ILE A 663 -27.38 -15.31 -27.17
N LYS A 664 -26.51 -16.09 -26.52
CA LYS A 664 -26.81 -17.50 -26.17
C LYS A 664 -28.04 -17.62 -25.28
N ILE A 665 -28.16 -16.81 -24.23
CA ILE A 665 -29.32 -16.83 -23.33
C ILE A 665 -30.60 -16.50 -24.10
N LYS A 666 -30.53 -15.54 -25.02
CA LYS A 666 -31.67 -15.19 -25.87
C LYS A 666 -32.04 -16.35 -26.81
N GLU A 667 -31.06 -16.98 -27.45
CA GLU A 667 -31.27 -18.15 -28.31
C GLU A 667 -31.87 -19.33 -27.54
N GLU A 668 -31.39 -19.63 -26.34
CA GLU A 668 -31.93 -20.68 -25.47
C GLU A 668 -33.36 -20.37 -25.03
N ARG A 669 -33.65 -19.11 -24.69
CA ARG A 669 -35.00 -18.66 -24.34
C ARG A 669 -35.96 -18.79 -25.53
N ASP A 670 -35.55 -18.36 -26.70
CA ASP A 670 -36.34 -18.44 -27.93
C ASP A 670 -36.61 -19.91 -28.29
N LEU A 671 -35.59 -20.77 -28.18
CA LEU A 671 -35.71 -22.22 -28.38
C LEU A 671 -36.66 -22.87 -27.35
N ALA A 672 -36.56 -22.49 -26.08
CA ALA A 672 -37.45 -22.97 -25.02
C ALA A 672 -38.91 -22.53 -25.26
N GLU A 673 -39.12 -21.30 -25.75
CA GLU A 673 -40.47 -20.81 -26.09
C GLU A 673 -41.06 -21.58 -27.27
N VAL A 674 -40.27 -21.87 -28.31
CA VAL A 674 -40.69 -22.70 -29.45
C VAL A 674 -41.05 -24.11 -28.98
N GLN A 675 -40.17 -24.76 -28.19
CA GLN A 675 -40.44 -26.10 -27.66
C GLN A 675 -41.69 -26.13 -26.76
N ASN A 676 -41.91 -25.10 -25.95
CA ASN A 676 -43.10 -25.02 -25.10
C ASN A 676 -44.38 -24.85 -25.94
N LYS A 677 -44.34 -24.06 -27.03
CA LYS A 677 -45.44 -23.94 -27.99
C LYS A 677 -45.72 -25.26 -28.68
N GLU A 678 -44.71 -25.96 -29.19
CA GLU A 678 -44.86 -27.27 -29.83
C GLU A 678 -45.43 -28.33 -28.88
N LYS A 679 -44.96 -28.37 -27.62
CA LYS A 679 -45.51 -29.24 -26.58
C LYS A 679 -46.98 -28.92 -26.29
N TYR A 680 -47.34 -27.64 -26.24
CA TYR A 680 -48.70 -27.20 -26.02
C TYR A 680 -49.63 -27.59 -27.18
N GLU A 681 -49.20 -27.38 -28.43
CA GLU A 681 -49.95 -27.78 -29.63
C GLU A 681 -50.12 -29.31 -29.73
N THR A 682 -49.07 -30.07 -29.46
CA THR A 682 -49.14 -31.54 -29.43
C THR A 682 -50.13 -32.02 -28.38
N ARG A 683 -50.15 -31.40 -27.20
CA ARG A 683 -51.11 -31.71 -26.13
C ARG A 683 -52.55 -31.41 -26.57
N LEU A 684 -52.78 -30.28 -27.25
CA LEU A 684 -54.08 -29.94 -27.83
C LEU A 684 -54.53 -30.93 -28.90
N GLN A 685 -53.64 -31.33 -29.81
CA GLN A 685 -53.95 -32.31 -30.86
C GLN A 685 -54.31 -33.67 -30.27
N LYS A 686 -53.58 -34.14 -29.26
CA LYS A 686 -53.88 -35.39 -28.57
C LYS A 686 -55.27 -35.33 -27.91
N LEU A 687 -55.57 -34.23 -27.23
CA LEU A 687 -56.89 -34.00 -26.60
C LEU A 687 -58.02 -33.96 -27.64
N ALA A 688 -57.78 -33.40 -28.82
CA ALA A 688 -58.72 -33.42 -29.95
C ALA A 688 -58.91 -34.82 -30.54
N GLN A 689 -57.83 -35.60 -30.70
CA GLN A 689 -57.89 -36.99 -31.14
C GLN A 689 -58.67 -37.88 -30.16
N ASP A 690 -58.43 -37.72 -28.86
CA ASP A 690 -59.13 -38.47 -27.81
C ASP A 690 -60.64 -38.16 -27.77
N ARG A 691 -61.04 -36.93 -28.11
CA ARG A 691 -62.46 -36.53 -28.21
C ARG A 691 -63.16 -37.02 -29.48
N LEU A 692 -62.42 -37.24 -30.57
CA LEU A 692 -62.96 -37.64 -31.86
C LEU A 692 -63.82 -38.94 -31.84
N PRO A 693 -63.38 -40.06 -31.21
CA PRO A 693 -64.21 -41.27 -31.12
C PRO A 693 -65.44 -41.08 -30.24
N GLN A 694 -65.35 -40.24 -29.20
CA GLN A 694 -66.51 -39.91 -28.34
C GLN A 694 -67.57 -39.16 -29.15
N ILE A 695 -67.16 -38.19 -29.97
CA ILE A 695 -68.05 -37.44 -30.87
C ILE A 695 -68.66 -38.38 -31.92
N LYS A 696 -67.87 -39.29 -32.52
CA LYS A 696 -68.38 -40.27 -33.48
C LYS A 696 -69.43 -41.19 -32.86
N LYS A 697 -69.13 -41.77 -31.70
CA LYS A 697 -70.07 -42.62 -30.95
C LYS A 697 -71.35 -41.85 -30.61
N HIS A 698 -71.22 -40.63 -30.08
CA HIS A 698 -72.37 -39.78 -29.79
C HIS A 698 -73.19 -39.46 -31.06
N SER A 699 -72.55 -39.19 -32.19
CA SER A 699 -73.23 -38.94 -33.47
C SER A 699 -73.97 -40.17 -34.02
N GLU A 700 -73.40 -41.37 -33.85
CA GLU A 700 -74.04 -42.63 -34.23
C GLU A 700 -75.23 -42.93 -33.32
N ASP A 701 -75.09 -42.69 -32.02
CA ASP A 701 -76.17 -42.86 -31.06
C ASP A 701 -77.31 -41.88 -31.33
N LEU A 702 -77.01 -40.63 -31.72
CA LEU A 702 -78.02 -39.66 -32.19
C LEU A 702 -78.71 -40.10 -33.49
N LYS A 703 -78.00 -40.74 -34.43
CA LYS A 703 -78.62 -41.30 -35.65
C LYS A 703 -79.57 -42.45 -35.30
N LYS A 704 -79.12 -43.40 -34.45
CA LYS A 704 -79.97 -44.50 -33.96
C LYS A 704 -81.22 -43.97 -33.26
N VAL A 705 -81.10 -42.88 -32.50
CA VAL A 705 -82.23 -42.20 -31.86
C VAL A 705 -83.21 -41.60 -32.89
N LYS A 706 -82.71 -40.96 -33.94
CA LYS A 706 -83.54 -40.39 -35.03
C LYS A 706 -84.29 -41.46 -35.82
N ASP A 707 -83.73 -42.66 -35.93
CA ASP A 707 -84.32 -43.78 -36.68
C ASP A 707 -85.39 -44.55 -35.87
N LEU A 708 -85.57 -44.26 -34.57
CA LEU A 708 -86.59 -44.88 -33.73
C LEU A 708 -87.96 -44.22 -33.89
N LYS A 709 -89.03 -45.03 -33.90
CA LYS A 709 -90.41 -44.53 -33.85
C LYS A 709 -90.67 -43.84 -32.50
N THR A 710 -91.40 -42.73 -32.51
CA THR A 710 -91.55 -41.80 -31.35
C THR A 710 -91.96 -42.50 -30.04
N ARG A 711 -92.82 -43.52 -30.12
CA ARG A 711 -93.25 -44.31 -28.95
C ARG A 711 -92.11 -45.12 -28.32
N ASP A 712 -91.23 -45.72 -29.13
CA ASP A 712 -90.12 -46.54 -28.64
C ASP A 712 -89.00 -45.68 -28.06
N PHE A 713 -88.83 -44.46 -28.59
CA PHE A 713 -87.92 -43.46 -28.03
C PHE A 713 -88.38 -42.97 -26.64
N LEU A 714 -89.66 -42.63 -26.50
CA LEU A 714 -90.24 -42.17 -25.22
C LEU A 714 -90.12 -43.26 -24.14
N MET A 715 -90.48 -44.51 -24.47
CA MET A 715 -90.43 -45.64 -23.53
C MET A 715 -89.02 -46.00 -23.06
N LYS A 716 -87.99 -45.82 -23.90
CA LYS A 716 -86.61 -46.18 -23.55
C LYS A 716 -85.82 -45.08 -22.85
N ASN A 717 -86.00 -43.82 -23.24
CA ASN A 717 -85.10 -42.73 -22.80
C ASN A 717 -85.76 -41.73 -21.84
N ILE A 718 -87.10 -41.60 -21.86
CA ILE A 718 -87.80 -40.58 -21.08
C ILE A 718 -88.58 -41.23 -19.92
N VAL A 719 -89.35 -42.29 -20.20
CA VAL A 719 -90.19 -42.95 -19.20
C VAL A 719 -89.42 -43.50 -17.99
N PRO A 720 -88.22 -44.10 -18.12
CA PRO A 720 -87.47 -44.59 -16.96
C PRO A 720 -87.04 -43.47 -16.01
N THR A 721 -86.48 -42.38 -16.54
CA THR A 721 -86.03 -41.22 -15.76
C THR A 721 -87.20 -40.47 -15.14
N LEU A 722 -88.31 -40.32 -15.88
CA LEU A 722 -89.54 -39.75 -15.32
C LEU A 722 -90.13 -40.65 -14.23
N SER A 723 -90.05 -41.97 -14.38
CA SER A 723 -90.53 -42.92 -13.36
C SER A 723 -89.66 -42.85 -12.11
N GLU A 724 -88.34 -42.76 -12.24
CA GLU A 724 -87.42 -42.55 -11.11
C GLU A 724 -87.67 -41.21 -10.41
N GLY A 725 -87.76 -40.10 -11.16
CA GLY A 725 -88.06 -38.79 -10.60
C GLY A 725 -89.44 -38.72 -9.93
N LEU A 726 -90.46 -39.37 -10.51
CA LEU A 726 -91.78 -39.49 -9.89
C LEU A 726 -91.74 -40.35 -8.61
N ILE A 727 -90.95 -41.43 -8.59
CA ILE A 727 -90.73 -42.25 -7.38
C ILE A 727 -90.01 -41.42 -6.30
N GLU A 728 -89.03 -40.61 -6.68
CA GLU A 728 -88.27 -39.76 -5.76
C GLU A 728 -89.12 -38.64 -5.16
N ILE A 729 -89.98 -38.01 -5.96
CA ILE A 729 -91.01 -37.07 -5.48
C ILE A 729 -91.96 -37.73 -4.49
N THR A 730 -92.42 -38.96 -4.78
CA THR A 730 -93.30 -39.67 -3.83
C THR A 730 -92.60 -40.04 -2.52
N LYS A 731 -91.26 -40.08 -2.48
CA LYS A 731 -90.47 -40.31 -1.25
C LYS A 731 -90.20 -39.03 -0.47
N VAL A 732 -89.88 -37.93 -1.16
CA VAL A 732 -89.47 -36.66 -0.53
C VAL A 732 -90.66 -35.75 -0.22
N ALA A 733 -91.78 -35.90 -0.94
CA ALA A 733 -92.99 -35.09 -0.84
C ALA A 733 -92.73 -33.57 -0.80
N PRO A 734 -92.00 -33.02 -1.79
CA PRO A 734 -91.72 -31.59 -1.87
C PRO A 734 -93.00 -30.77 -2.09
N ILE A 735 -92.99 -29.52 -1.62
CA ILE A 735 -94.16 -28.61 -1.68
C ILE A 735 -94.55 -28.29 -3.12
N ASP A 736 -93.57 -28.16 -4.02
CA ASP A 736 -93.80 -28.09 -5.46
C ASP A 736 -93.12 -29.28 -6.17
N PRO A 737 -93.91 -30.29 -6.57
CA PRO A 737 -93.40 -31.47 -7.26
C PRO A 737 -92.82 -31.17 -8.65
N ILE A 738 -93.21 -30.07 -9.30
CA ILE A 738 -92.84 -29.80 -10.69
C ILE A 738 -91.45 -29.16 -10.76
N ASP A 739 -91.19 -28.15 -9.92
CA ASP A 739 -89.86 -27.51 -9.85
C ASP A 739 -88.79 -28.49 -9.34
N TYR A 740 -89.13 -29.36 -8.39
CA TYR A 740 -88.22 -30.38 -7.87
C TYR A 740 -87.84 -31.45 -8.91
N LEU A 741 -88.68 -31.69 -9.92
CA LEU A 741 -88.40 -32.61 -11.04
C LEU A 741 -87.58 -31.94 -12.16
N ALA A 742 -87.49 -30.61 -12.15
CA ALA A 742 -86.81 -29.81 -13.18
C ALA A 742 -85.36 -29.46 -12.80
N GLU A 743 -85.04 -29.37 -11.50
CA GLU A 743 -83.68 -29.43 -10.95
C GLU A 743 -83.09 -30.85 -11.06
#